data_AF-A0AAE9YWZ1-F1
#
_entry.id   AF-A0AAE9YWZ1-F1
#
_cell.length_a   1.000
_cell.length_b   1.000
_cell.length_c   1.000
_cell.angle_alpha   90.00
_cell.angle_beta   90.00
_cell.angle_gamma   90.00
#
_symmetry.space_group_name_H-M   'P 1'
#
loop_
_entity.id
_entity.type
_entity.pdbx_description
1 polymer ?
#
loop_
_entity_poly.entity_id
_entity_poly.type
_entity_poly.pdbx_seq_one_letter_code
_entity_poly.pdbx_strand_id
1 'polypeptide(L)'
;MDTINQVSAFKQTSLDAQYQEVKALLDGKSVTSAQTPDIGNREGLAESGVRTMRDRLLELVDSPRIGDDVPMEIVESSMSDTSSSAGITKARSIAAEIIKENGTIDRDKLTTAIEQLEADLVNPKQSKRMAAMLTKLKDSDELKTGLTNVCKDYNPHNSAKNAIRQTLGFGITAFVDKTDARRAALTAFMCDLRQGSAGSCFGTSTAILVKNHKPEQFMTDMKSLMEKGSLTRGGIETPINMSVSSKSLETKLTINADAQVTKMDEKALDEAVGLLDNPSFKSAMKASGIAAESQLQKVKDAITALNTDAADTIDITAEKILKQVLRTKFDISAEQLAQVKSDLAEGNDIDGALLQKAKGYAKAWVAANSLASAETDNRLLRAWEYTISSMAEHGTADELANNSFYQMMFGSLDSTPKLSLDAKATALKDSYDIELDDSLSEQGVSDALVSQIQAKVKQHVHVLYNADYQAGDGLSEDGSSDRGGFQMQFSPSGERLNDLVSIDNKQQYKEMMQSLIDKAVSELKQDESYADDDTAKSFITQLGAGLKAYAGDDDFVVYSQAKLKSTAPDSKEDNYEPWGIKSGANTRVTMQHYFELDDKPTRVTLGDTDQGPTLDSLNFIVTTLRSMNDDSALENKLAANENFSVPIQTGHHAFLLKLNPELMAGVTSDDGVSDWLTDTFGDGYDLGVDNIDDFGTGTRSDMLGYARTVLANLPDITDDFKANIKAKVEHAISLEDDVDDDLNFHDVVIDNIKSAMDKYFKQYSIDRSANSKLSVNQLSNSDHLSSDLLDEALWKSRDSLGNMLPDAVTVVVADTNWGTGDNHKQFAYTLSPQNSTVKFVQIDEHGAMTTKDADKWFSESTSILTDMSQYS
;
A
#
# COMPACT_ATOMS: atom_id res chain seq x y z
N MET A 1 -43.15 -2.31 1.33
CA MET A 1 -43.05 -1.24 2.34
C MET A 1 -43.86 -1.56 3.59
N ASP A 2 -45.17 -1.86 3.50
CA ASP A 2 -45.95 -2.22 4.70
C ASP A 2 -45.58 -3.57 5.35
N THR A 3 -45.05 -4.53 4.58
CA THR A 3 -44.53 -5.81 5.11
C THR A 3 -43.23 -5.64 5.91
N ILE A 4 -42.44 -4.58 5.67
CA ILE A 4 -41.19 -4.32 6.39
C ILE A 4 -41.47 -3.64 7.74
N ASN A 5 -42.53 -2.83 7.82
CA ASN A 5 -42.96 -2.19 9.06
C ASN A 5 -43.60 -3.18 10.06
N GLN A 6 -44.22 -4.26 9.57
CA GLN A 6 -44.79 -5.30 10.45
C GLN A 6 -43.75 -6.21 11.10
N VAL A 7 -42.60 -6.45 10.45
CA VAL A 7 -41.52 -7.28 11.00
C VAL A 7 -40.74 -6.56 12.11
N SER A 8 -40.60 -5.23 12.04
CA SER A 8 -39.96 -4.44 13.11
C SER A 8 -40.84 -4.32 14.36
N ALA A 9 -42.16 -4.18 14.23
CA ALA A 9 -43.07 -4.11 15.38
C ALA A 9 -43.16 -5.46 16.14
N PHE A 10 -43.00 -6.59 15.44
CA PHE A 10 -43.02 -7.91 16.06
C PHE A 10 -41.75 -8.19 16.90
N LYS A 11 -40.56 -7.74 16.44
CA LYS A 11 -39.30 -7.88 17.19
C LYS A 11 -39.27 -7.02 18.46
N GLN A 12 -39.86 -5.83 18.45
CA GLN A 12 -39.83 -4.92 19.60
C GLN A 12 -40.78 -5.36 20.74
N THR A 13 -41.92 -5.96 20.38
CA THR A 13 -42.89 -6.48 21.38
C THR A 13 -42.40 -7.78 22.04
N SER A 14 -41.52 -8.55 21.37
CA SER A 14 -40.93 -9.77 21.93
C SER A 14 -39.83 -9.49 22.97
N LEU A 15 -39.17 -8.34 22.89
CA LEU A 15 -38.11 -7.93 23.84
C LEU A 15 -38.70 -7.35 25.13
N ASP A 16 -39.80 -6.59 25.05
CA ASP A 16 -40.45 -6.01 26.22
C ASP A 16 -41.23 -7.02 27.07
N ALA A 17 -41.60 -8.17 26.49
CA ALA A 17 -42.27 -9.25 27.20
C ALA A 17 -41.31 -10.16 28.00
N GLN A 18 -40.02 -10.22 27.63
CA GLN A 18 -39.04 -11.14 28.24
C GLN A 18 -38.40 -10.62 29.54
N TYR A 19 -38.58 -9.35 29.89
CA TYR A 19 -37.86 -8.74 31.03
C TYR A 19 -38.73 -7.94 32.01
N GLN A 20 -39.96 -8.41 32.27
CA GLN A 20 -40.84 -7.81 33.28
C GLN A 20 -40.46 -8.19 34.73
N GLU A 21 -39.77 -9.32 34.96
CA GLU A 21 -39.43 -9.80 36.32
C GLU A 21 -38.17 -9.16 36.93
N VAL A 22 -37.28 -8.58 36.12
CA VAL A 22 -36.00 -8.00 36.60
C VAL A 22 -36.20 -6.63 37.26
N LYS A 23 -37.35 -5.98 37.04
CA LYS A 23 -37.64 -4.64 37.58
C LYS A 23 -38.22 -4.66 39.00
N ALA A 24 -38.44 -5.82 39.62
CA ALA A 24 -39.14 -5.94 40.89
C ALA A 24 -38.35 -6.60 42.06
N LEU A 25 -37.13 -7.09 41.85
CA LEU A 25 -36.51 -8.03 42.81
C LEU A 25 -35.20 -7.60 43.49
N LEU A 26 -34.73 -6.36 43.36
CA LEU A 26 -33.47 -5.93 43.99
C LEU A 26 -33.57 -4.65 44.83
N ASP A 27 -34.72 -4.48 45.48
CA ASP A 27 -34.88 -3.62 46.64
C ASP A 27 -34.48 -4.43 47.91
N GLY A 28 -33.27 -4.21 48.44
CA GLY A 28 -32.95 -4.53 49.84
C GLY A 28 -32.10 -5.79 50.14
N LYS A 29 -30.81 -5.53 50.40
CA LYS A 29 -29.92 -6.10 51.45
C LYS A 29 -29.70 -7.62 51.64
N SER A 30 -28.43 -7.99 51.36
CA SER A 30 -27.39 -8.51 52.27
C SER A 30 -27.34 -10.00 52.68
N VAL A 31 -26.18 -10.60 52.37
CA VAL A 31 -25.16 -11.16 53.31
C VAL A 31 -25.00 -12.70 53.42
N THR A 32 -23.76 -13.10 53.10
CA THR A 32 -22.84 -14.14 53.63
C THR A 32 -23.04 -15.64 53.35
N SER A 33 -22.15 -16.13 52.48
CA SER A 33 -20.91 -16.91 52.73
C SER A 33 -20.92 -18.25 53.46
N ALA A 34 -20.00 -19.09 52.95
CA ALA A 34 -19.32 -20.26 53.52
C ALA A 34 -20.01 -21.61 53.19
N GLN A 35 -19.32 -22.71 52.89
CA GLN A 35 -17.91 -23.06 53.15
C GLN A 35 -17.54 -24.30 52.31
N THR A 36 -16.35 -24.31 51.68
CA THR A 36 -15.62 -25.51 51.23
C THR A 36 -15.26 -26.40 52.41
N PRO A 37 -15.16 -27.74 52.20
CA PRO A 37 -13.85 -28.38 52.38
C PRO A 37 -13.65 -29.57 51.41
N ASP A 38 -12.50 -29.74 50.74
CA ASP A 38 -11.14 -30.02 51.23
C ASP A 38 -10.73 -31.46 50.87
N ILE A 39 -9.44 -31.60 50.57
CA ILE A 39 -8.53 -32.75 50.65
C ILE A 39 -8.80 -34.00 49.78
N GLY A 40 -8.04 -34.13 48.68
CA GLY A 40 -6.61 -34.41 48.80
C GLY A 40 -6.11 -35.78 48.31
N ASN A 41 -4.86 -35.74 47.84
CA ASN A 41 -3.82 -36.78 47.87
C ASN A 41 -3.97 -38.00 46.91
N ARG A 42 -3.05 -38.13 45.94
CA ARG A 42 -1.80 -38.91 46.13
C ARG A 42 -0.91 -39.01 44.88
N GLU A 43 0.36 -38.72 45.15
CA GLU A 43 1.61 -39.20 44.56
C GLU A 43 1.58 -40.56 43.85
N GLY A 44 2.42 -40.69 42.80
CA GLY A 44 3.30 -41.86 42.71
C GLY A 44 3.71 -42.37 41.32
N LEU A 45 4.85 -41.85 40.84
CA LEU A 45 6.01 -42.60 40.30
C LEU A 45 5.97 -43.26 38.90
N ALA A 46 6.91 -42.75 38.10
CA ALA A 46 8.02 -43.44 37.42
C ALA A 46 7.88 -43.92 35.97
N GLU A 47 8.51 -43.11 35.10
CA GLU A 47 9.50 -43.44 34.06
C GLU A 47 9.23 -44.59 33.07
N SER A 48 9.12 -44.26 31.78
CA SER A 48 10.18 -44.61 30.80
C SER A 48 10.00 -43.93 29.43
N GLY A 49 11.02 -43.15 29.06
CA GLY A 49 11.62 -43.05 27.72
C GLY A 49 10.73 -42.91 26.49
N VAL A 50 10.40 -41.67 26.12
CA VAL A 50 10.22 -41.25 24.72
C VAL A 50 10.93 -39.90 24.58
N ARG A 51 11.82 -39.76 23.59
CA ARG A 51 12.44 -38.46 23.28
C ARG A 51 11.34 -37.47 22.92
N THR A 52 11.36 -36.29 23.53
CA THR A 52 10.25 -35.34 23.42
C THR A 52 10.44 -34.41 22.22
N MET A 53 9.34 -33.83 21.72
CA MET A 53 9.40 -32.74 20.72
C MET A 53 10.28 -31.58 21.17
N ARG A 54 10.50 -31.39 22.48
CA ARG A 54 11.46 -30.42 23.02
C ARG A 54 12.92 -30.71 22.63
N ASP A 55 13.31 -31.99 22.53
CA ASP A 55 14.64 -32.37 22.05
C ASP A 55 14.78 -32.09 20.53
N ARG A 56 13.67 -32.20 19.78
CA ARG A 56 13.60 -31.79 18.36
C ARG A 56 13.51 -30.27 18.20
N LEU A 57 12.90 -29.57 19.15
CA LEU A 57 12.74 -28.11 19.17
C LEU A 57 14.06 -27.42 19.50
N LEU A 58 14.85 -27.97 20.42
CA LEU A 58 16.21 -27.47 20.71
C LEU A 58 17.18 -27.75 19.55
N GLU A 59 17.01 -28.85 18.81
CA GLU A 59 17.75 -29.12 17.57
C GLU A 59 17.30 -28.21 16.41
N LEU A 60 16.03 -27.73 16.41
CA LEU A 60 15.50 -26.72 15.49
C LEU A 60 16.01 -25.30 15.81
N VAL A 61 16.19 -24.98 17.10
CA VAL A 61 16.73 -23.69 17.57
C VAL A 61 18.25 -23.60 17.36
N ASP A 62 18.97 -24.73 17.38
CA ASP A 62 20.42 -24.80 17.10
C ASP A 62 20.78 -25.34 15.69
N SER A 63 19.80 -25.57 14.81
CA SER A 63 20.05 -26.01 13.42
C SER A 63 20.42 -24.82 12.52
N PRO A 64 21.56 -24.86 11.81
CA PRO A 64 21.96 -23.79 10.89
C PRO A 64 21.19 -23.79 9.55
N ARG A 65 20.03 -24.46 9.43
CA ARG A 65 19.33 -24.69 8.14
C ARG A 65 17.81 -24.70 8.20
N ILE A 66 17.19 -23.86 9.02
CA ILE A 66 15.76 -23.52 8.89
C ILE A 66 15.67 -21.99 8.87
N GLY A 67 15.28 -21.44 7.72
CA GLY A 67 15.34 -20.00 7.41
C GLY A 67 16.17 -19.63 6.17
N ASP A 68 16.46 -20.58 5.27
CA ASP A 68 17.10 -20.30 3.97
C ASP A 68 16.12 -19.67 2.95
N ASP A 69 14.82 -19.57 3.26
CA ASP A 69 13.93 -18.70 2.50
C ASP A 69 14.33 -17.25 2.74
N VAL A 70 14.48 -16.47 1.68
CA VAL A 70 14.80 -15.04 1.74
C VAL A 70 13.47 -14.26 1.85
N PRO A 71 12.97 -13.91 3.06
CA PRO A 71 11.83 -13.01 3.19
C PRO A 71 12.26 -11.63 2.72
N MET A 72 11.72 -11.20 1.58
CA MET A 72 11.79 -9.81 1.17
C MET A 72 11.22 -8.92 2.31
N GLU A 73 11.79 -7.75 2.64
CA GLU A 73 11.28 -6.88 3.75
C GLU A 73 10.68 -5.60 3.26
N ILE A 74 9.67 -5.16 4.00
CA ILE A 74 8.71 -4.14 3.61
C ILE A 74 9.05 -2.77 4.18
N VAL A 75 9.28 -1.81 3.29
CA VAL A 75 9.70 -0.47 3.63
C VAL A 75 8.59 0.53 3.28
N GLU A 76 7.93 1.10 4.29
CA GLU A 76 7.19 2.36 4.17
C GLU A 76 8.21 3.46 4.28
N SER A 77 8.17 4.33 3.27
CA SER A 77 9.02 5.50 3.20
C SER A 77 8.61 6.54 4.26
N SER A 78 8.96 6.32 5.52
CA SER A 78 8.87 7.31 6.60
C SER A 78 10.28 7.76 6.99
N MET A 79 10.43 9.00 7.46
CA MET A 79 11.69 9.43 8.07
C MET A 79 12.08 8.62 9.31
N SER A 80 11.12 7.93 9.96
CA SER A 80 11.38 7.03 11.08
C SER A 80 12.03 5.70 10.66
N ASP A 81 12.07 5.40 9.36
CA ASP A 81 12.64 4.18 8.83
C ASP A 81 14.15 4.32 8.57
N THR A 82 14.93 4.05 9.62
CA THR A 82 16.38 4.12 9.57
C THR A 82 17.05 2.90 8.94
N SER A 83 16.39 1.73 8.94
CA SER A 83 16.99 0.48 8.45
C SER A 83 17.02 0.43 6.93
N SER A 84 15.99 0.96 6.27
CA SER A 84 15.97 1.15 4.82
C SER A 84 17.06 2.09 4.34
N SER A 85 17.27 3.19 5.07
CA SER A 85 18.33 4.14 4.78
C SER A 85 19.72 3.54 4.95
N ALA A 86 19.92 2.75 6.01
CA ALA A 86 21.15 1.99 6.21
C ALA A 86 21.40 1.00 5.06
N GLY A 87 20.37 0.26 4.65
CA GLY A 87 20.43 -0.69 3.54
C GLY A 87 20.74 -0.05 2.20
N ILE A 88 20.04 1.00 1.83
CA ILE A 88 20.30 1.74 0.59
C ILE A 88 21.72 2.31 0.61
N THR A 89 22.18 2.87 1.73
CA THR A 89 23.54 3.39 1.88
C THR A 89 24.58 2.29 1.72
N LYS A 90 24.36 1.12 2.33
CA LYS A 90 25.22 -0.06 2.19
C LYS A 90 25.25 -0.55 0.75
N ALA A 91 24.10 -0.66 0.09
CA ALA A 91 23.98 -1.05 -1.32
C ALA A 91 24.73 -0.07 -2.24
N ARG A 92 24.63 1.25 -2.02
CA ARG A 92 25.40 2.26 -2.78
C ARG A 92 26.90 2.06 -2.62
N SER A 93 27.37 1.84 -1.39
CA SER A 93 28.80 1.61 -1.11
C SER A 93 29.31 0.36 -1.81
N ILE A 94 28.59 -0.75 -1.68
CA ILE A 94 28.94 -2.03 -2.31
C ILE A 94 28.95 -1.91 -3.84
N ALA A 95 27.94 -1.26 -4.44
CA ALA A 95 27.89 -1.03 -5.87
C ALA A 95 29.08 -0.17 -6.36
N ALA A 96 29.49 0.83 -5.58
CA ALA A 96 30.65 1.66 -5.88
C ALA A 96 31.98 0.87 -5.83
N GLU A 97 32.09 -0.14 -4.96
CA GLU A 97 33.25 -1.02 -4.86
C GLU A 97 33.30 -2.10 -5.95
N ILE A 98 32.15 -2.71 -6.25
CA ILE A 98 32.05 -3.78 -7.24
C ILE A 98 32.18 -3.24 -8.68
N ILE A 99 31.69 -2.04 -8.95
CA ILE A 99 31.78 -1.43 -10.29
C ILE A 99 32.99 -0.50 -10.38
N LYS A 100 34.00 -0.94 -11.14
CA LYS A 100 35.24 -0.20 -11.41
C LYS A 100 34.95 1.11 -12.13
N GLU A 101 35.92 2.03 -12.12
CA GLU A 101 35.82 3.32 -12.84
C GLU A 101 35.51 3.15 -14.34
N ASN A 102 36.02 2.08 -14.96
CA ASN A 102 35.76 1.75 -16.36
C ASN A 102 34.38 1.07 -16.60
N GLY A 103 33.57 0.90 -15.56
CA GLY A 103 32.25 0.30 -15.60
C GLY A 103 32.21 -1.23 -15.61
N THR A 104 33.35 -1.91 -15.48
CA THR A 104 33.41 -3.38 -15.40
C THR A 104 33.26 -3.89 -13.96
N ILE A 105 32.79 -5.13 -13.81
CA ILE A 105 32.61 -5.79 -12.51
C ILE A 105 33.96 -6.27 -11.96
N ASP A 106 34.25 -5.92 -10.71
CA ASP A 106 35.34 -6.48 -9.92
C ASP A 106 34.88 -7.75 -9.21
N ARG A 107 35.34 -8.92 -9.70
CA ARG A 107 34.92 -10.24 -9.20
C ARG A 107 35.43 -10.54 -7.80
N ASP A 108 36.61 -10.01 -7.46
CA ASP A 108 37.20 -10.23 -6.14
C ASP A 108 36.41 -9.41 -5.11
N LYS A 109 36.11 -8.15 -5.43
CA LYS A 109 35.26 -7.29 -4.60
C LYS A 109 33.83 -7.81 -4.48
N LEU A 110 33.26 -8.38 -5.53
CA LEU A 110 31.96 -9.05 -5.46
C LEU A 110 31.96 -10.21 -4.46
N THR A 111 33.01 -11.04 -4.49
CA THR A 111 33.14 -12.16 -3.55
C THR A 111 33.32 -11.67 -2.12
N THR A 112 34.20 -10.68 -1.90
CA THR A 112 34.38 -10.07 -0.57
C THR A 112 33.09 -9.42 -0.04
N ALA A 113 32.32 -8.76 -0.89
CA ALA A 113 31.06 -8.13 -0.47
C ALA A 113 30.03 -9.19 -0.01
N ILE A 114 29.91 -10.32 -0.71
CA ILE A 114 29.05 -11.44 -0.30
C ILE A 114 29.46 -11.95 1.08
N GLU A 115 30.75 -12.25 1.28
CA GLU A 115 31.28 -12.75 2.56
C GLU A 115 31.03 -11.77 3.72
N GLN A 116 31.21 -10.46 3.47
CA GLN A 116 30.96 -9.42 4.48
C GLN A 116 29.48 -9.29 4.84
N LEU A 117 28.60 -9.45 3.86
CA LEU A 117 27.15 -9.39 4.07
C LEU A 117 26.65 -10.62 4.83
N GLU A 118 27.15 -11.81 4.51
CA GLU A 118 26.84 -13.05 5.24
C GLU A 118 27.32 -13.02 6.70
N ALA A 119 28.42 -12.29 6.96
CA ALA A 119 28.97 -12.11 8.30
C ALA A 119 28.41 -10.89 9.06
N ASP A 120 27.47 -10.14 8.49
CA ASP A 120 26.93 -8.94 9.14
C ASP A 120 26.02 -9.30 10.32
N LEU A 121 26.43 -8.90 11.52
CA LEU A 121 25.66 -9.09 12.75
C LEU A 121 24.77 -7.90 13.09
N VAL A 122 24.96 -6.75 12.44
CA VAL A 122 24.20 -5.52 12.74
C VAL A 122 22.84 -5.57 12.06
N ASN A 123 22.81 -5.83 10.75
CA ASN A 123 21.58 -5.94 9.97
C ASN A 123 21.54 -7.30 9.21
N PRO A 124 21.49 -8.44 9.92
CA PRO A 124 21.73 -9.75 9.33
C PRO A 124 20.70 -10.12 8.26
N LYS A 125 19.41 -9.81 8.45
CA LYS A 125 18.36 -10.16 7.47
C LYS A 125 18.59 -9.43 6.16
N GLN A 126 18.73 -8.11 6.22
CA GLN A 126 18.98 -7.28 5.04
C GLN A 126 20.28 -7.61 4.32
N SER A 127 21.35 -7.83 5.09
CA SER A 127 22.62 -8.20 4.49
C SER A 127 22.57 -9.58 3.83
N LYS A 128 21.92 -10.58 4.44
CA LYS A 128 21.71 -11.90 3.82
C LYS A 128 21.00 -11.82 2.47
N ARG A 129 20.02 -10.92 2.30
CA ARG A 129 19.35 -10.73 1.00
C ARG A 129 20.22 -10.10 -0.05
N MET A 130 20.94 -9.05 0.33
CA MET A 130 21.93 -8.44 -0.57
C MET A 130 22.95 -9.50 -0.99
N ALA A 131 23.40 -10.35 -0.05
CA ALA A 131 24.29 -11.47 -0.34
C ALA A 131 23.66 -12.45 -1.33
N ALA A 132 22.41 -12.88 -1.11
CA ALA A 132 21.69 -13.76 -2.03
C ALA A 132 21.58 -13.17 -3.45
N MET A 133 21.25 -11.87 -3.58
CA MET A 133 21.19 -11.18 -4.88
C MET A 133 22.58 -11.09 -5.54
N LEU A 134 23.62 -10.78 -4.77
CA LEU A 134 24.99 -10.74 -5.29
C LEU A 134 25.52 -12.13 -5.65
N THR A 135 25.13 -13.18 -4.94
CA THR A 135 25.43 -14.58 -5.28
C THR A 135 24.76 -14.96 -6.60
N LYS A 136 23.48 -14.61 -6.80
CA LYS A 136 22.81 -14.78 -8.11
C LYS A 136 23.57 -14.06 -9.22
N LEU A 137 24.00 -12.81 -9.00
CA LEU A 137 24.81 -12.06 -9.96
C LEU A 137 26.18 -12.74 -10.21
N LYS A 138 26.83 -13.24 -9.17
CA LYS A 138 28.14 -13.93 -9.27
C LYS A 138 28.04 -15.19 -10.13
N ASP A 139 26.97 -15.95 -9.94
CA ASP A 139 26.81 -17.27 -10.53
C ASP A 139 26.21 -17.23 -11.95
N SER A 140 25.43 -16.20 -12.30
CA SER A 140 24.82 -16.04 -13.64
C SER A 140 25.64 -15.15 -14.59
N ASP A 141 26.18 -15.73 -15.67
CA ASP A 141 26.88 -14.99 -16.73
C ASP A 141 25.95 -14.06 -17.50
N GLU A 142 24.68 -14.43 -17.63
CA GLU A 142 23.61 -13.64 -18.21
C GLU A 142 23.38 -12.35 -17.40
N LEU A 143 23.29 -12.44 -16.07
CA LEU A 143 23.14 -11.27 -15.20
C LEU A 143 24.35 -10.34 -15.24
N LYS A 144 25.57 -10.91 -15.17
CA LYS A 144 26.81 -10.13 -15.32
C LYS A 144 26.85 -9.37 -16.65
N THR A 145 26.43 -10.04 -17.72
CA THR A 145 26.37 -9.46 -19.07
C THR A 145 25.29 -8.38 -19.15
N GLY A 146 24.09 -8.64 -18.62
CA GLY A 146 22.99 -7.69 -18.52
C GLY A 146 23.41 -6.39 -17.85
N LEU A 147 24.00 -6.49 -16.65
CA LEU A 147 24.51 -5.34 -15.91
C LEU A 147 25.60 -4.57 -16.68
N THR A 148 26.55 -5.29 -17.31
CA THR A 148 27.62 -4.67 -18.10
C THR A 148 27.07 -3.93 -19.33
N ASN A 149 25.98 -4.42 -19.91
CA ASN A 149 25.32 -3.86 -21.09
C ASN A 149 24.46 -2.63 -20.82
N VAL A 150 24.15 -2.32 -19.56
CA VAL A 150 23.50 -1.06 -19.16
C VAL A 150 24.38 0.12 -19.58
N CYS A 151 23.84 1.01 -20.42
CA CYS A 151 24.52 2.20 -20.96
C CYS A 151 25.91 1.89 -21.57
N LYS A 152 26.06 0.71 -22.18
CA LYS A 152 27.34 0.33 -22.83
C LYS A 152 27.66 1.26 -23.99
N ASP A 153 26.70 1.39 -24.90
CA ASP A 153 26.87 2.14 -26.14
C ASP A 153 26.47 3.61 -25.97
N TYR A 154 25.46 3.88 -25.15
CA TYR A 154 24.87 5.20 -24.97
C TYR A 154 25.14 5.79 -23.58
N ASN A 155 25.22 7.12 -23.50
CA ASN A 155 25.13 7.78 -22.20
C ASN A 155 23.68 7.70 -21.70
N PRO A 156 23.46 7.78 -20.37
CA PRO A 156 22.11 7.77 -19.82
C PRO A 156 21.24 8.86 -20.44
N HIS A 157 19.99 8.50 -20.72
CA HIS A 157 18.96 9.40 -21.21
C HIS A 157 18.70 10.52 -20.19
N ASN A 158 18.31 11.70 -20.68
CA ASN A 158 18.15 12.87 -19.80
C ASN A 158 17.08 12.66 -18.72
N SER A 159 15.98 11.96 -19.04
CA SER A 159 14.94 11.64 -18.04
C SER A 159 15.44 10.69 -16.95
N ALA A 160 16.33 9.74 -17.29
CA ALA A 160 16.87 8.76 -16.34
C ALA A 160 18.00 9.31 -15.45
N LYS A 161 18.72 10.37 -15.88
CA LYS A 161 19.82 10.95 -15.09
C LYS A 161 19.39 11.37 -13.69
N ASN A 162 18.17 11.86 -13.52
CA ASN A 162 17.67 12.25 -12.20
C ASN A 162 17.47 11.02 -11.30
N ALA A 163 16.89 9.94 -11.81
CA ALA A 163 16.78 8.68 -11.07
C ALA A 163 18.16 8.17 -10.64
N ILE A 164 19.14 8.17 -11.56
CA ILE A 164 20.51 7.72 -11.27
C ILE A 164 21.14 8.57 -10.16
N ARG A 165 21.06 9.91 -10.24
CA ARG A 165 21.59 10.79 -9.20
C ARG A 165 21.01 10.45 -7.84
N GLN A 166 19.69 10.31 -7.77
CA GLN A 166 19.01 10.10 -6.50
C GLN A 166 19.27 8.70 -5.94
N THR A 167 19.28 7.67 -6.79
CA THR A 167 19.67 6.31 -6.38
C THR A 167 21.08 6.28 -5.80
N LEU A 168 22.02 7.09 -6.32
CA LEU A 168 23.40 7.15 -5.83
C LEU A 168 23.65 8.22 -4.75
N GLY A 169 22.63 8.96 -4.32
CA GLY A 169 22.78 10.04 -3.33
C GLY A 169 23.55 11.28 -3.86
N PHE A 170 23.65 11.43 -5.18
CA PHE A 170 24.27 12.57 -5.82
C PHE A 170 23.37 13.81 -5.77
N GLY A 171 23.98 15.00 -5.80
CA GLY A 171 23.23 16.24 -5.95
C GLY A 171 22.54 16.35 -7.30
N ILE A 172 21.47 17.15 -7.38
CA ILE A 172 20.62 17.31 -8.58
C ILE A 172 21.36 17.78 -9.85
N THR A 173 22.56 18.38 -9.70
CA THR A 173 23.39 18.88 -10.80
C THR A 173 24.60 18.00 -11.11
N ALA A 174 24.83 16.92 -10.37
CA ALA A 174 25.98 16.06 -10.57
C ALA A 174 26.02 15.52 -12.01
N PHE A 175 27.23 15.43 -12.58
CA PHE A 175 27.38 14.72 -13.85
C PHE A 175 27.10 13.23 -13.62
N VAL A 176 26.48 12.59 -14.61
CA VAL A 176 26.15 11.16 -14.57
C VAL A 176 26.63 10.53 -15.86
N ASP A 177 27.40 9.45 -15.71
CA ASP A 177 27.95 8.69 -16.83
C ASP A 177 27.46 7.24 -16.87
N LYS A 178 28.10 6.45 -17.74
CA LYS A 178 27.79 5.02 -17.95
C LYS A 178 28.17 4.16 -16.74
N THR A 179 29.19 4.54 -16.00
CA THR A 179 29.63 3.84 -14.78
C THR A 179 28.61 4.07 -13.67
N ASP A 180 28.13 5.30 -13.52
CA ASP A 180 27.06 5.63 -12.56
C ASP A 180 25.75 4.90 -12.89
N ALA A 181 25.40 4.78 -14.16
CA ALA A 181 24.24 4.00 -14.60
C ALA A 181 24.31 2.54 -14.10
N ARG A 182 25.45 1.87 -14.27
CA ARG A 182 25.66 0.49 -13.78
C ARG A 182 25.63 0.40 -12.27
N ARG A 183 26.23 1.36 -11.57
CA ARG A 183 26.17 1.44 -10.10
C ARG A 183 24.74 1.60 -9.62
N ALA A 184 23.94 2.45 -10.27
CA ALA A 184 22.53 2.64 -9.92
C ALA A 184 21.71 1.37 -10.17
N ALA A 185 21.93 0.68 -11.30
CA ALA A 185 21.27 -0.60 -11.60
C ALA A 185 21.62 -1.67 -10.56
N LEU A 186 22.90 -1.82 -10.20
CA LEU A 186 23.34 -2.76 -9.17
C LEU A 186 22.79 -2.40 -7.79
N THR A 187 22.76 -1.10 -7.45
CA THR A 187 22.14 -0.62 -6.20
C THR A 187 20.66 -0.99 -6.16
N ALA A 188 19.91 -0.74 -7.24
CA ALA A 188 18.49 -1.11 -7.34
C ALA A 188 18.26 -2.64 -7.29
N PHE A 189 19.18 -3.43 -7.83
CA PHE A 189 19.11 -4.89 -7.76
C PHE A 189 19.26 -5.43 -6.34
N MET A 190 20.16 -4.84 -5.54
CA MET A 190 20.39 -5.22 -4.14
C MET A 190 19.30 -4.70 -3.19
N CYS A 191 18.67 -3.57 -3.50
CA CYS A 191 17.61 -3.02 -2.67
C CYS A 191 16.33 -3.86 -2.78
N ASP A 192 15.56 -3.91 -1.69
CA ASP A 192 14.24 -4.51 -1.69
C ASP A 192 13.22 -3.59 -2.40
N LEU A 193 12.25 -4.21 -3.09
CA LEU A 193 11.13 -3.51 -3.71
C LEU A 193 9.85 -3.82 -2.93
N ARG A 194 9.11 -2.75 -2.61
CA ARG A 194 7.94 -2.74 -1.73
C ARG A 194 6.96 -1.70 -2.15
N GLN A 195 5.73 -1.73 -1.65
CA GLN A 195 4.73 -0.77 -2.08
C GLN A 195 4.99 0.61 -1.47
N GLY A 196 5.55 0.68 -0.26
CA GLY A 196 5.62 1.94 0.48
C GLY A 196 4.23 2.53 0.75
N SER A 197 4.17 3.76 1.25
CA SER A 197 2.92 4.41 1.66
C SER A 197 2.03 4.88 0.51
N ALA A 198 2.49 4.71 -0.72
CA ALA A 198 2.00 5.42 -1.90
C ALA A 198 2.32 4.67 -3.20
N GLY A 199 2.64 3.38 -3.12
CA GLY A 199 2.84 2.55 -4.30
C GLY A 199 1.55 1.87 -4.72
N SER A 200 1.54 1.40 -5.96
CA SER A 200 0.44 0.61 -6.50
C SER A 200 0.71 -0.86 -6.21
N CYS A 201 -0.03 -1.49 -5.27
CA CYS A 201 0.09 -2.92 -4.94
C CYS A 201 0.15 -3.83 -6.19
N PHE A 202 -0.60 -3.46 -7.22
CA PHE A 202 -0.67 -4.11 -8.54
C PHE A 202 0.66 -4.06 -9.31
N GLY A 203 1.30 -2.89 -9.37
CA GLY A 203 2.62 -2.75 -9.99
C GLY A 203 3.73 -3.33 -9.12
N THR A 204 3.66 -3.14 -7.80
CA THR A 204 4.63 -3.67 -6.84
C THR A 204 4.72 -5.19 -6.91
N SER A 205 3.59 -5.90 -6.88
CA SER A 205 3.55 -7.37 -6.95
C SER A 205 4.18 -7.91 -8.24
N THR A 206 3.84 -7.31 -9.39
CA THR A 206 4.44 -7.66 -10.69
C THR A 206 5.94 -7.42 -10.68
N ALA A 207 6.38 -6.23 -10.25
CA ALA A 207 7.78 -5.86 -10.22
C ALA A 207 8.61 -6.75 -9.27
N ILE A 208 8.07 -7.11 -8.11
CA ILE A 208 8.69 -8.07 -7.20
C ILE A 208 8.89 -9.42 -7.88
N LEU A 209 7.84 -9.94 -8.54
CA LEU A 209 7.87 -11.22 -9.23
C LEU A 209 8.99 -11.24 -10.27
N VAL A 210 9.09 -10.20 -11.10
CA VAL A 210 10.15 -10.10 -12.11
C VAL A 210 11.52 -10.00 -11.46
N LYS A 211 11.71 -9.11 -10.48
CA LYS A 211 13.03 -8.92 -9.85
C LYS A 211 13.57 -10.22 -9.26
N ASN A 212 12.69 -11.03 -8.65
CA ASN A 212 13.11 -12.24 -7.96
C ASN A 212 13.19 -13.47 -8.85
N HIS A 213 12.28 -13.60 -9.83
CA HIS A 213 12.14 -14.80 -10.65
C HIS A 213 12.76 -14.65 -12.05
N LYS A 214 12.84 -13.41 -12.57
CA LYS A 214 13.43 -13.08 -13.88
C LYS A 214 14.43 -11.92 -13.75
N PRO A 215 15.48 -12.05 -12.92
CA PRO A 215 16.44 -10.96 -12.67
C PRO A 215 17.15 -10.46 -13.95
N GLU A 216 17.26 -11.29 -14.99
CA GLU A 216 17.80 -10.93 -16.31
C GLU A 216 16.87 -9.95 -17.04
N GLN A 217 15.56 -10.18 -16.91
CA GLN A 217 14.54 -9.28 -17.41
C GLN A 217 14.63 -7.94 -16.68
N PHE A 218 14.77 -7.94 -15.34
CA PHE A 218 15.02 -6.73 -14.56
C PHE A 218 16.24 -5.93 -15.09
N MET A 219 17.36 -6.59 -15.40
CA MET A 219 18.54 -5.89 -15.98
C MET A 219 18.26 -5.31 -17.37
N THR A 220 17.46 -6.01 -18.18
CA THR A 220 16.99 -5.52 -19.49
C THR A 220 16.10 -4.27 -19.34
N ASP A 221 15.24 -4.25 -18.32
CA ASP A 221 14.41 -3.10 -17.98
C ASP A 221 15.28 -1.92 -17.55
N MET A 222 16.25 -2.13 -16.67
CA MET A 222 17.19 -1.08 -16.24
C MET A 222 17.92 -0.48 -17.43
N LYS A 223 18.38 -1.31 -18.37
CA LYS A 223 18.99 -0.85 -19.63
C LYS A 223 18.02 0.02 -20.44
N SER A 224 16.78 -0.43 -20.65
CA SER A 224 15.77 0.33 -21.41
C SER A 224 15.48 1.68 -20.76
N LEU A 225 15.18 1.69 -19.46
CA LEU A 225 14.87 2.90 -18.71
C LEU A 225 16.03 3.89 -18.76
N MET A 226 17.27 3.42 -18.56
CA MET A 226 18.43 4.31 -18.55
C MET A 226 18.83 4.82 -19.93
N GLU A 227 18.69 4.03 -21.00
CA GLU A 227 19.13 4.43 -22.34
C GLU A 227 18.05 5.16 -23.15
N LYS A 228 16.78 4.80 -22.95
CA LYS A 228 15.64 5.35 -23.70
C LYS A 228 14.81 6.33 -22.89
N GLY A 229 14.84 6.23 -21.56
CA GLY A 229 13.92 6.99 -20.70
C GLY A 229 12.51 6.41 -20.67
N SER A 230 12.33 5.19 -21.17
CA SER A 230 11.04 4.48 -21.28
C SER A 230 11.25 2.96 -21.20
N LEU A 231 10.17 2.25 -20.91
CA LEU A 231 10.08 0.80 -20.92
C LEU A 231 9.03 0.39 -21.95
N THR A 232 9.39 -0.50 -22.88
CA THR A 232 8.47 -1.02 -23.89
C THR A 232 8.17 -2.49 -23.63
N ARG A 233 6.93 -2.86 -23.35
CA ARG A 233 6.49 -4.26 -23.18
C ARG A 233 5.16 -4.46 -23.88
N GLY A 234 4.98 -5.60 -24.55
CA GLY A 234 3.71 -5.94 -25.20
C GLY A 234 3.25 -4.90 -26.24
N GLY A 235 4.21 -4.21 -26.90
CA GLY A 235 3.92 -3.12 -27.84
C GLY A 235 3.60 -1.77 -27.21
N ILE A 236 3.58 -1.65 -25.87
CA ILE A 236 3.26 -0.42 -25.14
C ILE A 236 4.55 0.20 -24.65
N GLU A 237 4.82 1.44 -25.08
CA GLU A 237 5.92 2.24 -24.56
C GLU A 237 5.43 3.14 -23.41
N THR A 238 5.98 2.93 -22.22
CA THR A 238 5.66 3.71 -21.02
C THR A 238 6.88 4.52 -20.57
N PRO A 239 6.75 5.84 -20.34
CA PRO A 239 7.87 6.66 -19.88
C PRO A 239 8.35 6.23 -18.50
N ILE A 240 9.63 6.49 -18.21
CA ILE A 240 10.14 6.39 -16.85
C ILE A 240 9.31 7.29 -15.92
N ASN A 241 8.65 6.66 -14.95
CA ASN A 241 7.80 7.37 -14.02
C ASN A 241 8.62 7.87 -12.82
N MET A 242 8.84 9.19 -12.77
CA MET A 242 9.63 9.82 -11.72
C MET A 242 8.78 10.38 -10.57
N SER A 243 7.53 9.95 -10.42
CA SER A 243 6.67 10.42 -9.34
C SER A 243 7.27 10.09 -7.96
N VAL A 244 7.01 10.98 -7.00
CA VAL A 244 7.58 10.92 -5.66
C VAL A 244 6.49 11.24 -4.65
N SER A 245 6.23 10.32 -3.74
CA SER A 245 5.39 10.62 -2.58
C SER A 245 6.09 11.57 -1.60
N SER A 246 5.35 12.57 -1.14
CA SER A 246 5.73 13.46 -0.05
C SER A 246 5.60 12.84 1.34
N LYS A 247 5.05 11.63 1.46
CA LYS A 247 4.71 11.01 2.76
C LYS A 247 5.88 10.91 3.72
N SER A 248 7.09 10.65 3.21
CA SER A 248 8.28 10.54 4.06
C SER A 248 8.55 11.79 4.89
N LEU A 249 8.21 12.98 4.38
CA LEU A 249 8.38 14.24 5.10
C LEU A 249 7.18 14.55 6.01
N GLU A 250 6.07 13.83 5.89
CA GLU A 250 4.90 14.02 6.75
C GLU A 250 5.04 13.34 8.12
N THR A 251 6.15 12.63 8.37
CA THR A 251 6.49 12.06 9.68
C THR A 251 6.23 13.08 10.79
N LYS A 252 5.41 12.70 11.76
CA LYS A 252 5.07 13.56 12.91
C LYS A 252 6.25 13.57 13.87
N LEU A 253 6.68 14.75 14.31
CA LEU A 253 7.82 14.96 15.19
C LEU A 253 7.36 15.70 16.44
N THR A 254 7.79 15.25 17.62
CA THR A 254 7.86 16.11 18.80
C THR A 254 9.26 16.69 18.86
N ILE A 255 9.40 18.01 18.68
CA ILE A 255 10.69 18.68 18.49
C ILE A 255 10.81 19.95 19.33
N ASN A 256 12.00 20.23 19.87
CA ASN A 256 12.28 21.46 20.62
C ASN A 256 12.90 22.57 19.75
N ALA A 257 13.07 23.77 20.33
CA ALA A 257 13.66 24.93 19.65
C ALA A 257 15.12 24.71 19.20
N ASP A 258 15.83 23.74 19.78
CA ASP A 258 17.18 23.35 19.39
C ASP A 258 17.23 22.32 18.26
N ALA A 259 16.07 22.02 17.65
CA ALA A 259 15.88 21.01 16.62
C ALA A 259 16.21 19.58 17.08
N GLN A 260 16.04 19.29 18.37
CA GLN A 260 16.13 17.94 18.93
C GLN A 260 14.74 17.29 18.91
N VAL A 261 14.65 16.12 18.30
CA VAL A 261 13.45 15.30 18.17
C VAL A 261 13.42 14.30 19.33
N THR A 262 12.30 14.23 20.04
CA THR A 262 12.08 13.29 21.15
C THR A 262 11.05 12.21 20.83
N LYS A 263 10.20 12.44 19.83
CA LYS A 263 9.26 11.46 19.28
C LYS A 263 9.20 11.53 17.76
N MET A 264 9.05 10.38 17.11
CA MET A 264 8.73 10.27 15.68
C MET A 264 7.54 9.34 15.50
N ASP A 265 6.53 9.77 14.74
CA ASP A 265 5.26 9.04 14.52
C ASP A 265 4.66 8.52 15.82
N GLU A 266 4.59 9.42 16.82
CA GLU A 266 4.04 9.18 18.17
C GLU A 266 4.85 8.22 19.05
N LYS A 267 5.89 7.57 18.50
CA LYS A 267 6.83 6.72 19.24
C LYS A 267 7.93 7.57 19.88
N ALA A 268 8.15 7.36 21.19
CA ALA A 268 9.26 7.97 21.89
C ALA A 268 10.60 7.40 21.39
N LEU A 269 11.59 8.27 21.26
CA LEU A 269 12.96 7.87 20.99
C LEU A 269 13.69 7.62 22.31
N ASP A 270 14.59 6.63 22.33
CA ASP A 270 15.42 6.34 23.50
C ASP A 270 16.28 7.54 23.91
N GLU A 271 16.77 8.28 22.91
CA GLU A 271 17.52 9.51 23.08
C GLU A 271 17.02 10.58 22.11
N ALA A 272 17.10 11.84 22.52
CA ALA A 272 16.78 12.94 21.63
C ALA A 272 17.84 13.04 20.52
N VAL A 273 17.40 13.13 19.27
CA VAL A 273 18.29 13.20 18.09
C VAL A 273 18.11 14.50 17.34
N GLY A 274 19.17 15.05 16.75
CA GLY A 274 19.05 16.23 15.91
C GLY A 274 18.25 15.93 14.64
N LEU A 275 17.34 16.81 14.24
CA LEU A 275 16.57 16.64 13.00
C LEU A 275 17.47 16.57 11.76
N LEU A 276 18.63 17.26 11.77
CA LEU A 276 19.63 17.18 10.70
C LEU A 276 20.50 15.91 10.74
N ASP A 277 20.39 15.10 11.78
CA ASP A 277 21.04 13.79 11.86
C ASP A 277 20.19 12.72 11.16
N ASN A 278 18.90 12.99 10.95
CA ASN A 278 18.03 12.15 10.13
C ASN A 278 18.48 12.21 8.65
N PRO A 279 18.82 11.07 8.01
CA PRO A 279 19.34 11.03 6.65
C PRO A 279 18.42 11.70 5.62
N SER A 280 17.12 11.40 5.65
CA SER A 280 16.14 11.94 4.70
C SER A 280 16.02 13.46 4.81
N PHE A 281 15.91 13.99 6.04
CA PHE A 281 15.81 15.44 6.24
C PHE A 281 17.11 16.16 5.88
N LYS A 282 18.26 15.58 6.22
CA LYS A 282 19.58 16.08 5.82
C LYS A 282 19.73 16.17 4.30
N SER A 283 19.28 15.13 3.58
CA SER A 283 19.30 15.09 2.11
C SER A 283 18.32 16.09 1.50
N ALA A 284 17.13 16.28 2.07
CA ALA A 284 16.23 17.38 1.71
C ALA A 284 16.88 18.76 1.87
N MET A 285 17.52 19.00 3.02
CA MET A 285 18.21 20.26 3.30
C MET A 285 19.39 20.50 2.35
N LYS A 286 20.12 19.46 1.95
CA LYS A 286 21.14 19.54 0.89
C LYS A 286 20.52 19.94 -0.46
N ALA A 287 19.40 19.33 -0.86
CA ALA A 287 18.70 19.67 -2.11
C ALA A 287 18.10 21.08 -2.11
N SER A 288 17.75 21.60 -0.93
CA SER A 288 17.25 22.97 -0.80
C SER A 288 18.24 24.01 -1.34
N GLY A 289 19.54 23.66 -1.42
CA GLY A 289 20.62 24.56 -1.81
C GLY A 289 20.97 25.60 -0.73
N ILE A 290 20.68 25.30 0.54
CA ILE A 290 21.13 26.08 1.69
C ILE A 290 22.53 25.58 2.08
N ALA A 291 23.46 26.51 2.30
CA ALA A 291 24.84 26.19 2.68
C ALA A 291 24.88 25.42 4.01
N ALA A 292 25.68 24.36 4.08
CA ALA A 292 25.65 23.38 5.17
C ALA A 292 25.80 24.04 6.56
N GLU A 293 26.71 25.01 6.68
CA GLU A 293 26.98 25.78 7.89
C GLU A 293 25.79 26.60 8.39
N SER A 294 24.80 26.87 7.54
CA SER A 294 23.60 27.65 7.86
C SER A 294 22.34 26.80 8.03
N GLN A 295 22.37 25.51 7.69
CA GLN A 295 21.19 24.65 7.69
C GLN A 295 20.57 24.53 9.09
N LEU A 296 21.37 24.27 10.12
CA LEU A 296 20.86 24.12 11.49
C LEU A 296 20.17 25.39 11.97
N GLN A 297 20.78 26.56 11.75
CA GLN A 297 20.17 27.82 12.16
C GLN A 297 18.84 28.06 11.43
N LYS A 298 18.77 27.77 10.13
CA LYS A 298 17.52 27.90 9.35
C LYS A 298 16.42 26.98 9.85
N VAL A 299 16.77 25.77 10.27
CA VAL A 299 15.82 24.82 10.87
C VAL A 299 15.32 25.35 12.21
N LYS A 300 16.22 25.84 13.08
CA LYS A 300 15.82 26.47 14.36
C LYS A 300 14.91 27.66 14.15
N ASP A 301 15.27 28.57 13.25
CA ASP A 301 14.45 29.74 12.89
C ASP A 301 13.04 29.32 12.41
N ALA A 302 12.96 28.25 11.60
CA ALA A 302 11.69 27.72 11.13
C ALA A 302 10.84 27.12 12.26
N ILE A 303 11.44 26.34 13.17
CA ILE A 303 10.76 25.79 14.34
C ILE A 303 10.22 26.92 15.23
N THR A 304 11.03 27.93 15.52
CA THR A 304 10.61 29.11 16.29
C THR A 304 9.44 29.84 15.61
N ALA A 305 9.48 30.02 14.29
CA ALA A 305 8.40 30.66 13.55
C ALA A 305 7.09 29.84 13.55
N LEU A 306 7.18 28.52 13.66
CA LEU A 306 6.02 27.61 13.68
C LEU A 306 5.49 27.37 15.11
N ASN A 307 6.28 27.63 16.14
CA ASN A 307 5.91 27.50 17.56
C ASN A 307 5.21 28.76 18.08
N THR A 308 3.94 28.97 17.71
CA THR A 308 3.17 30.17 18.09
C THR A 308 2.88 30.26 19.58
N ASP A 309 2.84 29.12 20.28
CA ASP A 309 2.48 29.03 21.69
C ASP A 309 3.69 29.14 22.62
N ALA A 310 4.90 29.25 22.05
CA ALA A 310 6.17 29.28 22.76
C ALA A 310 6.34 28.09 23.73
N ALA A 311 5.83 26.93 23.35
CA ALA A 311 5.98 25.69 24.12
C ALA A 311 7.43 25.17 24.04
N ASP A 312 7.89 24.43 25.06
CA ASP A 312 9.24 23.85 25.09
C ASP A 312 9.48 22.88 23.92
N THR A 313 8.41 22.15 23.53
CA THR A 313 8.36 21.27 22.37
C THR A 313 7.08 21.54 21.57
N ILE A 314 7.14 21.30 20.26
CA ILE A 314 5.97 21.33 19.38
C ILE A 314 5.80 20.00 18.67
N ASP A 315 4.55 19.61 18.43
CA ASP A 315 4.20 18.51 17.55
C ASP A 315 3.99 19.03 16.13
N ILE A 316 4.85 18.62 15.20
CA ILE A 316 4.89 19.15 13.84
C ILE A 316 5.44 18.13 12.86
N THR A 317 5.16 18.29 11.56
CA THR A 317 5.75 17.43 10.52
C THR A 317 7.08 18.00 10.02
N ALA A 318 7.98 17.12 9.58
CA ALA A 318 9.23 17.53 8.95
C ALA A 318 8.98 18.40 7.69
N GLU A 319 7.92 18.09 6.94
CA GLU A 319 7.42 18.84 5.80
C GLU A 319 7.16 20.30 6.17
N LYS A 320 6.43 20.57 7.26
CA LYS A 320 6.08 21.95 7.67
C LYS A 320 7.33 22.76 7.98
N ILE A 321 8.31 22.15 8.64
CA ILE A 321 9.61 22.76 8.93
C ILE A 321 10.32 23.07 7.61
N LEU A 322 10.44 22.09 6.70
CA LEU A 322 11.11 22.29 5.41
C LEU A 322 10.42 23.36 4.55
N LYS A 323 9.08 23.36 4.46
CA LYS A 323 8.31 24.40 3.76
C LYS A 323 8.58 25.79 4.35
N GLN A 324 8.68 25.92 5.68
CA GLN A 324 9.03 27.20 6.33
C GLN A 324 10.48 27.62 6.05
N VAL A 325 11.42 26.68 6.06
CA VAL A 325 12.83 26.94 5.66
C VAL A 325 12.89 27.46 4.23
N LEU A 326 12.18 26.82 3.29
CA LEU A 326 12.16 27.23 1.88
C LEU A 326 11.45 28.58 1.68
N ARG A 327 10.33 28.83 2.36
CA ARG A 327 9.65 30.14 2.35
C ARG A 327 10.60 31.26 2.78
N THR A 328 11.36 31.03 3.84
CA THR A 328 12.38 31.98 4.33
C THR A 328 13.51 32.17 3.31
N LYS A 329 13.96 31.09 2.64
CA LYS A 329 15.01 31.17 1.61
C LYS A 329 14.59 32.01 0.39
N PHE A 330 13.34 31.85 -0.07
CA PHE A 330 12.84 32.51 -1.27
C PHE A 330 12.08 33.81 -0.98
N ASP A 331 12.01 34.22 0.29
CA ASP A 331 11.32 35.44 0.73
C ASP A 331 9.88 35.49 0.20
N ILE A 332 9.13 34.41 0.46
CA ILE A 332 7.75 34.24 0.00
C ILE A 332 6.87 33.70 1.14
N SER A 333 5.72 34.34 1.38
CA SER A 333 4.77 33.92 2.42
C SER A 333 3.87 32.78 1.94
N ALA A 334 3.12 32.15 2.87
CA ALA A 334 2.14 31.13 2.48
C ALA A 334 0.98 31.73 1.68
N GLU A 335 0.54 32.93 2.04
CA GLU A 335 -0.53 33.68 1.39
C GLU A 335 -0.11 34.07 -0.03
N GLN A 336 1.15 34.47 -0.22
CA GLN A 336 1.71 34.75 -1.54
C GLN A 336 1.78 33.50 -2.43
N LEU A 337 2.16 32.34 -1.88
CA LEU A 337 2.13 31.08 -2.63
C LEU A 337 0.69 30.68 -2.99
N ALA A 338 -0.25 30.83 -2.07
CA ALA A 338 -1.67 30.58 -2.30
C ALA A 338 -2.24 31.52 -3.38
N GLN A 339 -1.87 32.80 -3.35
CA GLN A 339 -2.24 33.80 -4.35
C GLN A 339 -1.72 33.40 -5.73
N VAL A 340 -0.43 33.07 -5.85
CA VAL A 340 0.15 32.60 -7.14
C VAL A 340 -0.59 31.36 -7.65
N LYS A 341 -0.92 30.41 -6.77
CA LYS A 341 -1.69 29.22 -7.16
C LYS A 341 -3.09 29.57 -7.66
N SER A 342 -3.80 30.47 -6.97
CA SER A 342 -5.14 30.95 -7.37
C SER A 342 -5.07 31.69 -8.70
N ASP A 343 -4.14 32.63 -8.84
CA ASP A 343 -3.98 33.43 -10.06
C ASP A 343 -3.60 32.58 -11.26
N LEU A 344 -2.74 31.56 -11.08
CA LEU A 344 -2.43 30.59 -12.14
C LEU A 344 -3.67 29.77 -12.53
N ALA A 345 -4.50 29.37 -11.56
CA ALA A 345 -5.72 28.61 -11.82
C ALA A 345 -6.82 29.46 -12.49
N GLU A 346 -6.85 30.76 -12.23
CA GLU A 346 -7.82 31.71 -12.79
C GLU A 346 -7.32 32.39 -14.08
N GLY A 347 -6.05 32.21 -14.44
CA GLY A 347 -5.43 32.90 -15.58
C GLY A 347 -5.20 34.40 -15.36
N ASN A 348 -5.12 34.84 -14.10
CA ASN A 348 -4.84 36.22 -13.74
C ASN A 348 -3.37 36.59 -14.00
N ASP A 349 -3.09 37.88 -14.23
CA ASP A 349 -1.71 38.35 -14.36
C ASP A 349 -0.97 38.31 -13.01
N ILE A 350 0.27 37.83 -13.02
CA ILE A 350 1.07 37.60 -11.80
C ILE A 350 2.32 38.46 -11.88
N ASP A 351 2.62 39.18 -10.80
CA ASP A 351 3.88 39.90 -10.66
C ASP A 351 5.08 38.98 -10.97
N GLY A 352 5.92 39.39 -11.92
CA GLY A 352 7.01 38.55 -12.41
C GLY A 352 8.05 38.17 -11.34
N ALA A 353 8.29 39.03 -10.36
CA ALA A 353 9.22 38.74 -9.25
C ALA A 353 8.59 37.74 -8.27
N LEU A 354 7.29 37.89 -7.97
CA LEU A 354 6.54 36.93 -7.17
C LEU A 354 6.49 35.56 -7.83
N LEU A 355 6.21 35.49 -9.14
CA LEU A 355 6.23 34.25 -9.91
C LEU A 355 7.61 33.60 -9.91
N GLN A 356 8.69 34.38 -10.02
CA GLN A 356 10.06 33.86 -9.95
C GLN A 356 10.38 33.26 -8.58
N LYS A 357 9.97 33.91 -7.48
CA LYS A 357 10.11 33.38 -6.12
C LYS A 357 9.34 32.07 -5.94
N ALA A 358 8.08 32.02 -6.40
CA ALA A 358 7.25 30.83 -6.34
C ALA A 358 7.84 29.66 -7.15
N LYS A 359 8.36 29.92 -8.35
CA LYS A 359 9.08 28.93 -9.17
C LYS A 359 10.34 28.42 -8.48
N GLY A 360 11.10 29.31 -7.83
CA GLY A 360 12.28 28.95 -7.04
C GLY A 360 11.92 28.03 -5.87
N TYR A 361 10.89 28.41 -5.11
CA TYR A 361 10.34 27.61 -4.02
C TYR A 361 9.88 26.23 -4.50
N ALA A 362 9.05 26.16 -5.54
CA ALA A 362 8.52 24.91 -6.06
C ALA A 362 9.64 23.97 -6.55
N LYS A 363 10.63 24.51 -7.28
CA LYS A 363 11.80 23.74 -7.73
C LYS A 363 12.60 23.17 -6.57
N ALA A 364 12.84 23.97 -5.52
CA ALA A 364 13.57 23.52 -4.34
C ALA A 364 12.78 22.50 -3.51
N TRP A 365 11.46 22.68 -3.40
CA TRP A 365 10.56 21.74 -2.74
C TRP A 365 10.58 20.37 -3.43
N VAL A 366 10.38 20.34 -4.75
CA VAL A 366 10.43 19.09 -5.54
C VAL A 366 11.78 18.41 -5.39
N ALA A 367 12.90 19.16 -5.48
CA ALA A 367 14.23 18.59 -5.30
C ALA A 367 14.45 18.04 -3.88
N ALA A 368 13.99 18.76 -2.85
CA ALA A 368 14.17 18.37 -1.46
C ALA A 368 13.32 17.15 -1.10
N ASN A 369 12.05 17.13 -1.50
CA ASN A 369 11.19 15.96 -1.35
C ASN A 369 11.78 14.75 -2.09
N SER A 370 12.27 14.98 -3.32
CA SER A 370 12.85 13.91 -4.12
C SER A 370 14.14 13.32 -3.55
N LEU A 371 15.00 14.10 -2.88
CA LEU A 371 16.16 13.56 -2.16
C LEU A 371 15.80 12.96 -0.80
N ALA A 372 14.78 13.46 -0.09
CA ALA A 372 14.33 12.87 1.16
C ALA A 372 13.85 11.43 0.95
N SER A 373 12.88 11.19 0.08
CA SER A 373 12.41 9.81 -0.16
C SER A 373 13.41 8.96 -0.95
N ALA A 374 14.55 9.50 -1.41
CA ALA A 374 15.65 8.68 -1.93
C ALA A 374 16.48 7.99 -0.83
N GLU A 375 16.33 8.41 0.43
CA GLU A 375 16.98 7.76 1.57
C GLU A 375 16.15 6.63 2.14
N THR A 376 14.84 6.60 1.89
CA THR A 376 13.94 5.54 2.34
C THR A 376 13.58 4.59 1.21
N ASP A 377 13.65 5.05 -0.05
CA ASP A 377 13.43 4.22 -1.22
C ASP A 377 14.55 4.33 -2.26
N ASN A 378 14.89 3.20 -2.90
CA ASN A 378 15.73 3.26 -4.08
C ASN A 378 14.97 3.88 -5.26
N ARG A 379 15.35 5.10 -5.66
CA ARG A 379 14.61 5.89 -6.65
C ARG A 379 14.44 5.26 -8.01
N LEU A 380 15.49 4.65 -8.55
CA LEU A 380 15.42 3.93 -9.81
C LEU A 380 14.50 2.72 -9.72
N LEU A 381 14.56 1.99 -8.62
CA LEU A 381 13.70 0.83 -8.38
C LEU A 381 12.22 1.25 -8.27
N ARG A 382 11.92 2.36 -7.59
CA ARG A 382 10.59 2.97 -7.54
C ARG A 382 10.12 3.51 -8.87
N ALA A 383 11.01 4.17 -9.61
CA ALA A 383 10.67 4.66 -10.93
C ALA A 383 10.30 3.51 -11.88
N TRP A 384 11.01 2.38 -11.77
CA TRP A 384 10.68 1.16 -12.49
C TRP A 384 9.32 0.58 -12.06
N GLU A 385 9.08 0.44 -10.75
CA GLU A 385 7.79 0.00 -10.20
C GLU A 385 6.63 0.86 -10.73
N TYR A 386 6.72 2.19 -10.61
CA TYR A 386 5.66 3.10 -11.05
C TYR A 386 5.50 3.12 -12.58
N THR A 387 6.58 2.83 -13.32
CA THR A 387 6.50 2.61 -14.77
C THR A 387 5.68 1.36 -15.07
N ILE A 388 5.90 0.26 -14.34
CA ILE A 388 5.09 -0.97 -14.44
C ILE A 388 3.64 -0.68 -14.05
N SER A 389 3.39 0.03 -12.94
CA SER A 389 2.04 0.43 -12.53
C SER A 389 1.30 1.21 -13.61
N SER A 390 2.03 2.07 -14.34
CA SER A 390 1.46 2.89 -15.41
C SER A 390 1.10 2.08 -16.65
N MET A 391 1.69 0.91 -16.88
CA MET A 391 1.42 0.08 -18.06
C MET A 391 -0.05 -0.35 -18.15
N ALA A 392 -0.72 -0.58 -17.02
CA ALA A 392 -2.11 -1.01 -16.99
C ALA A 392 -3.06 0.01 -17.63
N GLU A 393 -2.73 1.30 -17.52
CA GLU A 393 -3.56 2.40 -17.99
C GLU A 393 -3.03 3.06 -19.27
N HIS A 394 -1.79 2.74 -19.68
CA HIS A 394 -1.16 3.37 -20.83
C HIS A 394 -1.54 2.74 -22.18
N GLY A 395 -1.81 1.43 -22.26
CA GLY A 395 -2.41 0.73 -23.42
C GLY A 395 -1.81 0.97 -24.83
N THR A 396 -2.23 0.20 -25.82
CA THR A 396 -2.19 0.62 -27.24
C THR A 396 -3.28 1.66 -27.52
N ALA A 397 -3.23 2.39 -28.64
CA ALA A 397 -4.29 3.36 -28.98
C ALA A 397 -5.71 2.76 -29.03
N ASP A 398 -5.83 1.48 -29.43
CA ASP A 398 -7.09 0.74 -29.46
C ASP A 398 -7.51 0.25 -28.07
N GLU A 399 -6.56 -0.14 -27.23
CA GLU A 399 -6.82 -0.48 -25.83
C GLU A 399 -7.19 0.74 -25.01
N LEU A 400 -6.53 1.88 -25.24
CA LEU A 400 -6.92 3.17 -24.67
C LEU A 400 -8.33 3.55 -25.10
N ALA A 401 -8.76 3.25 -26.32
CA ALA A 401 -10.15 3.48 -26.75
C ALA A 401 -11.18 2.70 -25.92
N ASN A 402 -10.75 1.54 -25.39
CA ASN A 402 -11.57 0.63 -24.59
C ASN A 402 -11.24 0.67 -23.10
N ASN A 403 -10.24 1.47 -22.71
CA ASN A 403 -9.83 1.62 -21.33
C ASN A 403 -10.96 2.32 -20.58
N SER A 404 -11.35 1.78 -19.43
CA SER A 404 -12.45 2.30 -18.64
C SER A 404 -12.28 3.78 -18.33
N PHE A 405 -11.08 4.26 -18.00
CA PHE A 405 -10.76 5.67 -17.77
C PHE A 405 -10.98 6.53 -19.01
N TYR A 406 -10.54 6.08 -20.19
CA TYR A 406 -10.78 6.81 -21.44
C TYR A 406 -12.24 6.76 -21.91
N GLN A 407 -12.94 5.64 -21.71
CA GLN A 407 -14.37 5.57 -22.02
C GLN A 407 -15.19 6.43 -21.06
N MET A 408 -14.81 6.41 -19.79
CA MET A 408 -15.35 7.23 -18.73
C MET A 408 -15.14 8.73 -19.01
N MET A 409 -13.98 9.11 -19.52
CA MET A 409 -13.67 10.51 -19.86
C MET A 409 -14.18 10.95 -21.24
N PHE A 410 -14.10 10.08 -22.24
CA PHE A 410 -14.25 10.44 -23.67
C PHE A 410 -15.17 9.51 -24.48
N GLY A 411 -15.57 8.35 -23.96
CA GLY A 411 -16.45 7.40 -24.64
C GLY A 411 -17.94 7.78 -24.64
N SER A 412 -18.74 7.12 -25.49
CA SER A 412 -20.18 7.36 -25.63
C SER A 412 -21.01 6.54 -24.64
N LEU A 413 -20.91 6.84 -23.34
CA LEU A 413 -21.70 6.16 -22.31
C LEU A 413 -22.52 7.16 -21.49
N ASP A 414 -23.48 7.81 -22.16
CA ASP A 414 -24.85 7.94 -21.64
C ASP A 414 -25.83 8.39 -22.73
N SER A 415 -27.08 7.93 -22.64
CA SER A 415 -28.22 8.29 -23.49
C SER A 415 -28.80 9.69 -23.21
N THR A 416 -28.07 10.53 -22.48
CA THR A 416 -28.44 11.92 -22.18
C THR A 416 -27.82 12.86 -23.24
N PRO A 417 -28.57 13.23 -24.31
CA PRO A 417 -28.08 14.01 -25.45
C PRO A 417 -27.78 15.48 -25.13
N LYS A 418 -27.52 15.86 -23.88
CA LYS A 418 -27.34 17.27 -23.50
C LYS A 418 -25.90 17.67 -23.18
N LEU A 419 -24.97 16.72 -22.99
CA LEU A 419 -23.70 17.05 -22.31
C LEU A 419 -22.41 16.41 -22.89
N SER A 420 -22.47 15.43 -23.81
CA SER A 420 -21.26 14.92 -24.49
C SER A 420 -20.75 15.89 -25.57
N LEU A 421 -19.47 15.76 -25.98
CA LEU A 421 -18.94 16.53 -27.13
C LEU A 421 -19.77 16.27 -28.40
N ASP A 422 -20.21 15.03 -28.61
CA ASP A 422 -21.04 14.62 -29.76
C ASP A 422 -22.42 15.28 -29.72
N ALA A 423 -23.05 15.28 -28.55
CA ALA A 423 -24.31 15.97 -28.31
C ALA A 423 -24.18 17.48 -28.51
N LYS A 424 -23.08 18.06 -28.01
CA LYS A 424 -22.82 19.49 -28.17
C LYS A 424 -22.54 19.85 -29.63
N ALA A 425 -21.79 19.02 -30.36
CA ALA A 425 -21.52 19.20 -31.78
C ALA A 425 -22.83 19.12 -32.58
N THR A 426 -23.69 18.15 -32.25
CA THR A 426 -25.04 17.99 -32.83
C THR A 426 -25.96 19.17 -32.51
N ALA A 427 -25.85 19.78 -31.33
CA ALA A 427 -26.63 20.97 -30.99
C ALA A 427 -26.08 22.25 -31.67
N LEU A 428 -24.76 22.34 -31.82
CA LEU A 428 -24.09 23.49 -32.43
C LEU A 428 -24.25 23.53 -33.95
N LYS A 429 -24.23 22.36 -34.63
CA LYS A 429 -24.36 22.32 -36.10
C LYS A 429 -25.65 23.03 -36.56
N ASP A 430 -26.77 22.81 -35.86
CA ASP A 430 -28.08 23.39 -36.18
C ASP A 430 -28.11 24.92 -35.97
N SER A 431 -27.05 25.50 -35.40
CA SER A 431 -26.91 26.94 -35.13
C SER A 431 -26.12 27.69 -36.20
N TYR A 432 -25.53 26.99 -37.18
CA TYR A 432 -24.71 27.61 -38.23
C TYR A 432 -25.46 27.63 -39.57
N ASP A 433 -25.55 28.80 -40.19
CA ASP A 433 -26.15 28.97 -41.52
C ASP A 433 -25.06 28.83 -42.59
N ILE A 434 -24.66 27.59 -42.89
CA ILE A 434 -23.61 27.26 -43.87
C ILE A 434 -24.11 26.16 -44.81
N GLU A 435 -24.31 26.50 -46.08
CA GLU A 435 -24.58 25.51 -47.12
C GLU A 435 -23.28 24.76 -47.47
N LEU A 436 -23.21 23.49 -47.08
CA LEU A 436 -22.15 22.56 -47.48
C LEU A 436 -22.38 22.05 -48.90
N ASP A 437 -21.32 21.58 -49.57
CA ASP A 437 -21.44 20.86 -50.83
C ASP A 437 -22.35 19.62 -50.68
N ASP A 438 -23.13 19.27 -51.72
CA ASP A 438 -24.09 18.16 -51.71
C ASP A 438 -23.45 16.79 -51.36
N SER A 439 -22.13 16.65 -51.54
CA SER A 439 -21.38 15.44 -51.18
C SER A 439 -21.07 15.33 -49.69
N LEU A 440 -21.23 16.42 -48.93
CA LEU A 440 -20.98 16.51 -47.51
C LEU A 440 -22.29 16.71 -46.74
N SER A 441 -22.31 16.28 -45.48
CA SER A 441 -23.40 16.61 -44.56
C SER A 441 -22.84 17.21 -43.29
N GLU A 442 -23.59 18.13 -42.67
CA GLU A 442 -23.18 18.75 -41.40
C GLU A 442 -22.92 17.71 -40.32
N GLN A 443 -23.76 16.66 -40.27
CA GLN A 443 -23.54 15.52 -39.37
C GLN A 443 -22.25 14.79 -39.70
N GLY A 444 -21.98 14.48 -40.96
CA GLY A 444 -20.75 13.80 -41.37
C GLY A 444 -19.48 14.60 -41.02
N VAL A 445 -19.49 15.92 -41.23
CA VAL A 445 -18.37 16.80 -40.86
C VAL A 445 -18.23 16.92 -39.33
N SER A 446 -19.34 16.99 -38.61
CA SER A 446 -19.36 16.98 -37.14
C SER A 446 -18.78 15.68 -36.57
N ASP A 447 -19.20 14.52 -37.08
CA ASP A 447 -18.72 13.21 -36.65
C ASP A 447 -17.22 13.05 -36.96
N ALA A 448 -16.77 13.55 -38.11
CA ALA A 448 -15.36 13.56 -38.47
C ALA A 448 -14.53 14.43 -37.51
N LEU A 449 -15.02 15.62 -37.12
CA LEU A 449 -14.34 16.48 -36.14
C LEU A 449 -14.27 15.85 -34.75
N VAL A 450 -15.37 15.28 -34.27
CA VAL A 450 -15.38 14.53 -33.00
C VAL A 450 -14.38 13.38 -33.04
N SER A 451 -14.38 12.60 -34.11
CA SER A 451 -13.44 11.48 -34.30
C SER A 451 -11.99 11.96 -34.29
N GLN A 452 -11.71 13.11 -34.92
CA GLN A 452 -10.38 13.71 -34.91
C GLN A 452 -9.99 14.21 -33.51
N ILE A 453 -10.91 14.78 -32.73
CA ILE A 453 -10.68 15.15 -31.32
C ILE A 453 -10.34 13.91 -30.50
N GLN A 454 -11.10 12.82 -30.64
CA GLN A 454 -10.84 11.55 -29.96
C GLN A 454 -9.47 10.96 -30.34
N ALA A 455 -9.10 11.05 -31.62
CA ALA A 455 -7.76 10.66 -32.07
C ALA A 455 -6.67 11.50 -31.41
N LYS A 456 -6.88 12.82 -31.24
CA LYS A 456 -5.92 13.68 -30.52
C LYS A 456 -5.85 13.39 -29.04
N VAL A 457 -6.97 13.11 -28.38
CA VAL A 457 -6.96 12.65 -27.00
C VAL A 457 -6.06 11.41 -26.86
N LYS A 458 -6.26 10.38 -27.69
CA LYS A 458 -5.43 9.16 -27.67
C LYS A 458 -3.94 9.41 -27.94
N GLN A 459 -3.64 10.39 -28.78
CA GLN A 459 -2.26 10.73 -29.16
C GLN A 459 -1.54 11.55 -28.09
N HIS A 460 -2.25 12.44 -27.40
CA HIS A 460 -1.64 13.47 -26.57
C HIS A 460 -1.91 13.30 -25.08
N VAL A 461 -2.92 12.54 -24.69
CA VAL A 461 -3.24 12.27 -23.29
C VAL A 461 -2.63 10.92 -22.92
N HIS A 462 -2.01 10.89 -21.75
CA HIS A 462 -1.44 9.70 -21.15
C HIS A 462 -1.94 9.62 -19.72
N VAL A 463 -2.01 8.42 -19.17
CA VAL A 463 -2.42 8.19 -17.79
C VAL A 463 -1.28 7.46 -17.11
N LEU A 464 -0.66 8.14 -16.14
CA LEU A 464 0.48 7.59 -15.41
C LEU A 464 0.15 7.50 -13.93
N TYR A 465 0.76 6.52 -13.26
CA TYR A 465 0.70 6.46 -11.82
C TYR A 465 1.38 7.69 -11.19
N ASN A 466 0.78 8.31 -10.20
CA ASN A 466 1.38 9.37 -9.42
C ASN A 466 1.25 9.04 -7.93
N ALA A 467 2.39 8.73 -7.31
CA ALA A 467 2.49 8.40 -5.90
C ALA A 467 2.05 9.54 -4.96
N ASP A 468 2.04 10.79 -5.41
CA ASP A 468 1.61 11.95 -4.61
C ASP A 468 0.18 12.41 -4.95
N TYR A 469 -0.52 11.70 -5.84
CA TYR A 469 -1.89 12.07 -6.20
C TYR A 469 -2.83 11.89 -5.02
N GLN A 470 -3.58 12.94 -4.70
CA GLN A 470 -4.60 12.97 -3.64
C GLN A 470 -5.91 13.38 -4.32
N ALA A 471 -6.89 12.47 -4.39
CA ALA A 471 -8.22 12.82 -4.88
C ALA A 471 -9.05 13.35 -3.71
N GLY A 472 -9.44 14.62 -3.76
CA GLY A 472 -10.30 15.23 -2.73
C GLY A 472 -9.78 15.12 -1.29
N ASP A 473 -10.69 15.24 -0.32
CA ASP A 473 -10.41 15.10 1.13
C ASP A 473 -10.58 13.63 1.63
N GLY A 474 -10.83 12.67 0.73
CA GLY A 474 -11.20 11.30 1.06
C GLY A 474 -10.01 10.33 1.14
N LEU A 475 -10.10 9.36 2.06
CA LEU A 475 -9.27 8.15 1.99
C LEU A 475 -9.70 7.34 0.76
N SER A 476 -8.81 6.52 0.18
CA SER A 476 -9.21 5.57 -0.88
C SER A 476 -10.41 4.74 -0.43
N GLU A 477 -11.15 4.16 -1.38
CA GLU A 477 -12.32 3.31 -1.07
C GLU A 477 -12.00 2.20 -0.05
N ASP A 478 -10.74 1.72 -0.03
CA ASP A 478 -10.21 0.73 0.91
C ASP A 478 -9.85 1.28 2.31
N GLY A 479 -9.97 2.59 2.53
CA GLY A 479 -9.67 3.27 3.79
C GLY A 479 -8.19 3.31 4.19
N SER A 480 -7.27 2.87 3.32
CA SER A 480 -5.89 2.58 3.69
C SER A 480 -4.84 3.53 3.12
N SER A 481 -5.07 4.11 1.94
CA SER A 481 -4.12 5.03 1.29
C SER A 481 -4.70 6.44 1.21
N ASP A 482 -3.99 7.43 1.74
CA ASP A 482 -4.38 8.84 1.59
C ASP A 482 -3.94 9.42 0.24
N ARG A 483 -3.03 8.74 -0.47
CA ARG A 483 -2.44 9.15 -1.75
C ARG A 483 -2.10 7.97 -2.66
N GLY A 484 -1.70 8.29 -3.88
CA GLY A 484 -1.37 7.32 -4.91
C GLY A 484 -2.58 7.06 -5.80
N GLY A 485 -2.38 7.19 -7.11
CA GLY A 485 -3.46 7.00 -8.07
C GLY A 485 -2.98 7.25 -9.49
N PHE A 486 -3.90 7.21 -10.44
CA PHE A 486 -3.62 7.50 -11.83
C PHE A 486 -3.97 8.94 -12.14
N GLN A 487 -3.06 9.65 -12.78
CA GLN A 487 -3.22 11.04 -13.15
C GLN A 487 -2.99 11.22 -14.64
N MET A 488 -3.80 12.08 -15.25
CA MET A 488 -3.61 12.51 -16.62
C MET A 488 -2.32 13.30 -16.79
N GLN A 489 -1.68 13.05 -17.91
CA GLN A 489 -0.49 13.72 -18.41
C GLN A 489 -0.77 14.14 -19.85
N PHE A 490 -0.40 15.36 -20.20
CA PHE A 490 -0.56 15.90 -21.54
C PHE A 490 0.79 16.05 -22.23
N SER A 491 0.90 15.54 -23.45
CA SER A 491 2.01 15.76 -24.37
C SER A 491 1.64 16.85 -25.37
N PRO A 492 2.20 18.07 -25.27
CA PRO A 492 1.96 19.12 -26.26
C PRO A 492 2.38 18.71 -27.68
N SER A 493 3.41 17.88 -27.84
CA SER A 493 3.82 17.37 -29.17
C SER A 493 2.99 16.18 -29.66
N GLY A 494 2.49 15.33 -28.75
CA GLY A 494 1.75 14.10 -29.08
C GLY A 494 2.60 12.96 -29.62
N GLU A 495 3.91 13.13 -29.65
CA GLU A 495 4.83 12.12 -30.17
C GLU A 495 5.93 11.76 -29.18
N ARG A 496 6.10 12.56 -28.11
CA ARG A 496 7.25 12.43 -27.23
C ARG A 496 6.81 12.24 -25.79
N LEU A 497 7.07 11.06 -25.27
CA LEU A 497 6.95 10.77 -23.83
C LEU A 497 7.82 11.69 -22.94
N ASN A 498 8.77 12.42 -23.53
CA ASN A 498 9.69 13.33 -22.83
C ASN A 498 9.13 14.74 -22.60
N ASP A 499 7.94 15.09 -23.12
CA ASP A 499 7.32 16.41 -22.92
C ASP A 499 6.00 16.36 -22.12
N LEU A 500 5.78 15.26 -21.41
CA LEU A 500 4.60 15.06 -20.57
C LEU A 500 4.53 16.08 -19.43
N VAL A 501 3.33 16.62 -19.23
CA VAL A 501 3.00 17.56 -18.16
C VAL A 501 1.78 17.05 -17.41
N SER A 502 1.86 16.98 -16.08
CA SER A 502 0.73 16.58 -15.24
C SER A 502 -0.43 17.56 -15.37
N ILE A 503 -1.64 17.01 -15.36
CA ILE A 503 -2.87 17.78 -15.20
C ILE A 503 -3.27 17.71 -13.73
N ASP A 504 -2.98 18.78 -12.99
CA ASP A 504 -3.13 18.86 -11.53
C ASP A 504 -4.40 19.62 -11.11
N ASN A 505 -5.09 20.26 -12.05
CA ASN A 505 -6.26 21.08 -11.73
C ASN A 505 -7.23 21.25 -12.92
N LYS A 506 -8.40 21.79 -12.57
CA LYS A 506 -9.50 22.12 -13.48
C LYS A 506 -9.07 22.97 -14.68
N GLN A 507 -8.24 23.98 -14.47
CA GLN A 507 -7.85 24.90 -15.53
C GLN A 507 -6.93 24.22 -16.55
N GLN A 508 -5.93 23.46 -16.08
CA GLN A 508 -5.05 22.67 -16.95
C GLN A 508 -5.84 21.64 -17.77
N TYR A 509 -6.86 21.00 -17.17
CA TYR A 509 -7.73 20.06 -17.89
C TYR A 509 -8.51 20.75 -19.03
N LYS A 510 -9.06 21.95 -18.78
CA LYS A 510 -9.72 22.76 -19.82
C LYS A 510 -8.76 23.17 -20.93
N GLU A 511 -7.59 23.70 -20.57
CA GLU A 511 -6.57 24.15 -21.53
C GLU A 511 -6.08 23.00 -22.41
N MET A 512 -5.88 21.83 -21.82
CA MET A 512 -5.59 20.60 -22.55
C MET A 512 -6.68 20.32 -23.58
N MET A 513 -7.95 20.25 -23.17
CA MET A 513 -9.05 19.94 -24.07
C MET A 513 -9.22 20.97 -25.19
N GLN A 514 -9.06 22.26 -24.88
CA GLN A 514 -9.08 23.32 -25.88
C GLN A 514 -7.94 23.18 -26.89
N SER A 515 -6.73 22.83 -26.43
CA SER A 515 -5.58 22.58 -27.30
C SER A 515 -5.80 21.38 -28.22
N LEU A 516 -6.41 20.30 -27.71
CA LEU A 516 -6.74 19.12 -28.52
C LEU A 516 -7.76 19.45 -29.62
N ILE A 517 -8.76 20.29 -29.32
CA ILE A 517 -9.74 20.76 -30.29
C ILE A 517 -9.08 21.62 -31.37
N ASP A 518 -8.21 22.56 -31.00
CA ASP A 518 -7.47 23.38 -31.98
C ASP A 518 -6.64 22.52 -32.95
N LYS A 519 -5.99 21.48 -32.43
CA LYS A 519 -5.21 20.53 -33.25
C LYS A 519 -6.10 19.72 -34.18
N ALA A 520 -7.21 19.19 -33.66
CA ALA A 520 -8.17 18.42 -34.45
C ALA A 520 -8.78 19.27 -35.58
N VAL A 521 -9.17 20.50 -35.30
CA VAL A 521 -9.64 21.48 -36.30
C VAL A 521 -8.57 21.74 -37.36
N SER A 522 -7.33 21.98 -36.93
CA SER A 522 -6.23 22.30 -37.84
C SER A 522 -5.91 21.17 -38.81
N GLU A 523 -5.94 19.93 -38.34
CA GLU A 523 -5.68 18.74 -39.16
C GLU A 523 -6.86 18.36 -40.05
N LEU A 524 -8.10 18.40 -39.54
CA LEU A 524 -9.27 18.06 -40.34
C LEU A 524 -9.42 19.01 -41.54
N LYS A 525 -9.08 20.29 -41.39
CA LYS A 525 -9.07 21.26 -42.50
C LYS A 525 -8.01 20.99 -43.56
N GLN A 526 -7.03 20.14 -43.26
CA GLN A 526 -5.98 19.72 -44.19
C GLN A 526 -6.25 18.34 -44.80
N ASP A 527 -7.25 17.60 -44.31
CA ASP A 527 -7.67 16.33 -44.90
C ASP A 527 -8.13 16.54 -46.34
N GLU A 528 -7.72 15.65 -47.26
CA GLU A 528 -8.01 15.76 -48.69
C GLU A 528 -9.52 15.87 -48.98
N SER A 529 -10.36 15.30 -48.11
CA SER A 529 -11.83 15.35 -48.22
C SER A 529 -12.40 16.76 -48.02
N TYR A 530 -11.68 17.65 -47.34
CA TYR A 530 -12.12 19.01 -47.01
C TYR A 530 -11.14 20.10 -47.48
N ALA A 531 -9.96 19.72 -47.97
CA ALA A 531 -8.86 20.63 -48.30
C ALA A 531 -9.18 21.61 -49.43
N ASP A 532 -10.13 21.30 -50.31
CA ASP A 532 -10.54 22.17 -51.41
C ASP A 532 -11.93 22.81 -51.22
N ASP A 533 -12.60 22.52 -50.10
CA ASP A 533 -13.93 23.04 -49.78
C ASP A 533 -13.86 24.14 -48.69
N ASP A 534 -13.97 25.39 -49.12
CA ASP A 534 -13.95 26.56 -48.22
C ASP A 534 -15.18 26.63 -47.29
N THR A 535 -16.35 26.11 -47.69
CA THR A 535 -17.54 26.10 -46.83
C THR A 535 -17.40 25.04 -45.74
N ALA A 536 -16.91 23.85 -46.08
CA ALA A 536 -16.57 22.81 -45.11
C ALA A 536 -15.51 23.31 -44.10
N LYS A 537 -14.44 23.95 -44.57
CA LYS A 537 -13.42 24.55 -43.67
C LYS A 537 -13.98 25.62 -42.76
N SER A 538 -14.90 26.46 -43.26
CA SER A 538 -15.59 27.48 -42.46
C SER A 538 -16.45 26.82 -41.39
N PHE A 539 -17.24 25.81 -41.75
CA PHE A 539 -18.06 25.02 -40.83
C PHE A 539 -17.21 24.34 -39.75
N ILE A 540 -16.14 23.64 -40.12
CA ILE A 540 -15.19 23.01 -39.17
C ILE A 540 -14.62 24.06 -38.21
N THR A 541 -14.29 25.27 -38.69
CA THR A 541 -13.76 26.35 -37.85
C THR A 541 -14.79 26.86 -36.85
N GLN A 542 -16.04 27.07 -37.28
CA GLN A 542 -17.11 27.58 -36.42
C GLN A 542 -17.52 26.54 -35.38
N LEU A 543 -17.72 25.28 -35.81
CA LEU A 543 -18.01 24.16 -34.92
C LEU A 543 -16.88 23.95 -33.92
N GLY A 544 -15.63 23.96 -34.39
CA GLY A 544 -14.44 23.85 -33.54
C GLY A 544 -14.34 24.97 -32.50
N ALA A 545 -14.63 26.22 -32.88
CA ALA A 545 -14.67 27.34 -31.94
C ALA A 545 -15.77 27.17 -30.89
N GLY A 546 -16.95 26.67 -31.28
CA GLY A 546 -18.06 26.37 -30.36
C GLY A 546 -17.72 25.25 -29.38
N LEU A 547 -17.08 24.17 -29.84
CA LEU A 547 -16.61 23.07 -28.99
C LEU A 547 -15.48 23.52 -28.06
N LYS A 548 -14.54 24.35 -28.54
CA LYS A 548 -13.47 24.93 -27.72
C LYS A 548 -14.01 25.84 -26.61
N ALA A 549 -15.02 26.65 -26.92
CA ALA A 549 -15.69 27.47 -25.93
C ALA A 549 -16.37 26.59 -24.86
N TYR A 550 -17.06 25.53 -25.27
CA TYR A 550 -17.66 24.56 -24.36
C TYR A 550 -16.62 23.85 -23.47
N ALA A 551 -15.51 23.40 -24.04
CA ALA A 551 -14.43 22.75 -23.29
C ALA A 551 -13.73 23.68 -22.27
N GLY A 552 -13.83 25.01 -22.47
CA GLY A 552 -13.37 26.01 -21.51
C GLY A 552 -14.37 26.31 -20.38
N ASP A 553 -15.60 25.82 -20.49
CA ASP A 553 -16.67 26.08 -19.53
C ASP A 553 -16.55 25.17 -18.29
N ASP A 554 -17.06 25.64 -17.16
CA ASP A 554 -17.15 24.85 -15.93
C ASP A 554 -18.11 23.67 -16.06
N ASP A 555 -19.18 23.83 -16.84
CA ASP A 555 -20.18 22.78 -17.09
C ASP A 555 -19.56 21.55 -17.76
N PHE A 556 -18.54 21.73 -18.61
CA PHE A 556 -17.82 20.63 -19.24
C PHE A 556 -17.06 19.77 -18.21
N VAL A 557 -16.49 20.42 -17.19
CA VAL A 557 -15.79 19.72 -16.09
C VAL A 557 -16.80 19.00 -15.21
N VAL A 558 -17.89 19.67 -14.82
CA VAL A 558 -18.96 19.07 -14.02
C VAL A 558 -19.56 17.85 -14.73
N TYR A 559 -19.72 17.93 -16.04
CA TYR A 559 -20.15 16.78 -16.85
C TYR A 559 -19.13 15.64 -16.81
N SER A 560 -17.84 15.96 -17.02
CA SER A 560 -16.77 14.96 -16.99
C SER A 560 -16.74 14.24 -15.63
N GLN A 561 -16.96 14.98 -14.53
CA GLN A 561 -17.09 14.43 -13.16
C GLN A 561 -18.33 13.56 -12.98
N ALA A 562 -19.50 14.02 -13.44
CA ALA A 562 -20.74 13.27 -13.35
C ALA A 562 -20.67 11.94 -14.12
N LYS A 563 -19.98 11.94 -15.26
CA LYS A 563 -19.73 10.74 -16.06
C LYS A 563 -18.75 9.79 -15.38
N LEU A 564 -17.65 10.31 -14.83
CA LEU A 564 -16.71 9.55 -13.99
C LEU A 564 -17.43 8.84 -12.84
N LYS A 565 -18.36 9.54 -12.18
CA LYS A 565 -19.20 8.99 -11.13
C LYS A 565 -20.19 7.91 -11.61
N SER A 566 -20.76 8.03 -12.82
CA SER A 566 -21.75 7.05 -13.30
C SER A 566 -21.11 5.72 -13.74
N THR A 567 -19.86 5.75 -14.18
CA THR A 567 -19.12 4.56 -14.64
C THR A 567 -18.28 3.88 -13.57
N ALA A 568 -18.11 4.51 -12.40
CA ALA A 568 -17.49 3.93 -11.22
C ALA A 568 -18.49 3.89 -10.03
N PRO A 569 -19.61 3.13 -10.15
CA PRO A 569 -20.73 3.19 -9.21
C PRO A 569 -20.39 2.75 -7.78
N ASP A 570 -19.27 2.04 -7.60
CA ASP A 570 -18.86 1.51 -6.31
C ASP A 570 -18.08 2.52 -5.45
N SER A 571 -17.54 3.61 -6.04
CA SER A 571 -16.96 4.66 -5.19
C SER A 571 -18.04 5.50 -4.53
N LYS A 572 -17.78 5.78 -3.26
CA LYS A 572 -18.63 6.60 -2.41
C LYS A 572 -18.29 8.10 -2.46
N GLU A 573 -17.36 8.52 -3.33
CA GLU A 573 -16.88 9.90 -3.34
C GLU A 573 -17.67 10.81 -4.30
N ASP A 574 -18.11 11.97 -3.80
CA ASP A 574 -18.77 13.00 -4.60
C ASP A 574 -17.79 13.91 -5.36
N ASN A 575 -16.49 13.86 -5.03
CA ASN A 575 -15.47 14.82 -5.46
C ASN A 575 -14.49 14.25 -6.48
N TYR A 576 -15.00 13.53 -7.47
CA TYR A 576 -14.16 13.02 -8.55
C TYR A 576 -13.47 14.14 -9.32
N GLU A 577 -12.21 13.92 -9.66
CA GLU A 577 -11.44 14.81 -10.52
C GLU A 577 -11.30 14.18 -11.91
N PRO A 578 -11.72 14.85 -13.00
CA PRO A 578 -11.65 14.26 -14.33
C PRO A 578 -10.22 13.97 -14.78
N TRP A 579 -9.22 14.58 -14.15
CA TRP A 579 -7.81 14.38 -14.47
C TRP A 579 -7.11 13.34 -13.59
N GLY A 580 -7.82 12.65 -12.71
CA GLY A 580 -7.20 11.53 -11.99
C GLY A 580 -8.15 10.71 -11.12
N ILE A 581 -7.75 9.47 -10.86
CA ILE A 581 -8.50 8.53 -10.03
C ILE A 581 -7.60 7.95 -8.94
N LYS A 582 -8.16 7.87 -7.74
CA LYS A 582 -7.54 7.19 -6.62
C LYS A 582 -7.88 5.71 -6.69
N SER A 583 -7.24 5.03 -7.64
CA SER A 583 -7.42 3.60 -7.88
C SER A 583 -6.07 2.94 -8.11
N GLY A 584 -6.00 1.64 -7.86
CA GLY A 584 -4.89 0.84 -8.31
C GLY A 584 -5.13 0.21 -9.69
N ALA A 585 -4.04 -0.20 -10.34
CA ALA A 585 -4.06 -0.73 -11.69
C ALA A 585 -4.83 -2.05 -11.76
N ASN A 586 -5.20 -2.51 -12.95
CA ASN A 586 -5.61 -3.90 -13.10
C ASN A 586 -4.37 -4.81 -13.17
N THR A 587 -4.11 -5.66 -12.15
CA THR A 587 -2.93 -6.56 -12.14
C THR A 587 -2.88 -7.42 -13.40
N ARG A 588 -4.04 -7.91 -13.89
CA ARG A 588 -4.07 -8.78 -15.07
C ARG A 588 -3.62 -8.05 -16.33
N VAL A 589 -4.06 -6.81 -16.51
CA VAL A 589 -3.64 -5.97 -17.64
C VAL A 589 -2.16 -5.62 -17.51
N THR A 590 -1.72 -5.26 -16.30
CA THR A 590 -0.31 -5.00 -15.99
C THR A 590 0.57 -6.19 -16.38
N MET A 591 0.21 -7.39 -15.92
CA MET A 591 0.94 -8.62 -16.20
C MET A 591 0.84 -9.04 -17.67
N GLN A 592 -0.33 -8.90 -18.31
CA GLN A 592 -0.48 -9.16 -19.74
C GLN A 592 0.53 -8.35 -20.55
N HIS A 593 0.55 -7.03 -20.33
CA HIS A 593 1.45 -6.14 -21.05
C HIS A 593 2.90 -6.41 -20.68
N TYR A 594 3.21 -6.53 -19.39
CA TYR A 594 4.57 -6.69 -18.92
C TYR A 594 5.21 -7.99 -19.42
N PHE A 595 4.48 -9.11 -19.35
CA PHE A 595 4.99 -10.42 -19.80
C PHE A 595 4.75 -10.67 -21.29
N GLU A 596 4.16 -9.71 -22.01
CA GLU A 596 3.89 -9.79 -23.44
C GLU A 596 2.98 -10.97 -23.80
N LEU A 597 1.96 -11.19 -22.98
CA LEU A 597 1.00 -12.28 -23.17
C LEU A 597 -0.01 -11.94 -24.25
N ASP A 598 -0.34 -12.92 -25.09
CA ASP A 598 -1.40 -12.78 -26.10
C ASP A 598 -2.76 -12.48 -25.44
N ASP A 599 -3.03 -13.13 -24.30
CA ASP A 599 -4.27 -13.01 -23.55
C ASP A 599 -4.02 -12.58 -22.09
N LYS A 600 -5.04 -12.01 -21.45
CA LYS A 600 -4.98 -11.69 -20.02
C LYS A 600 -4.80 -12.99 -19.20
N PRO A 601 -3.99 -12.97 -18.13
CA PRO A 601 -3.89 -14.09 -17.19
C PRO A 601 -5.28 -14.62 -16.83
N THR A 602 -5.46 -15.94 -16.88
CA THR A 602 -6.67 -16.58 -16.34
C THR A 602 -6.73 -16.36 -14.84
N ARG A 603 -7.94 -16.34 -14.29
CA ARG A 603 -8.16 -16.17 -12.86
C ARG A 603 -9.24 -17.11 -12.36
N VAL A 604 -9.11 -17.54 -11.13
CA VAL A 604 -10.17 -18.21 -10.37
C VAL A 604 -10.60 -17.24 -9.27
N THR A 605 -11.90 -17.06 -9.10
CA THR A 605 -12.50 -16.11 -8.14
C THR A 605 -13.10 -16.82 -6.95
N LEU A 606 -13.06 -16.20 -5.77
CA LEU A 606 -13.58 -16.76 -4.51
C LEU A 606 -15.06 -17.19 -4.64
N GLY A 607 -15.87 -16.43 -5.37
CA GLY A 607 -17.31 -16.69 -5.52
C GLY A 607 -18.10 -16.33 -4.25
N ASP A 608 -19.40 -16.64 -4.25
CA ASP A 608 -20.27 -16.48 -3.07
C ASP A 608 -19.86 -17.48 -1.98
N THR A 609 -19.77 -16.99 -0.74
CA THR A 609 -19.15 -17.69 0.39
C THR A 609 -20.20 -18.13 1.43
N ASP A 610 -20.19 -19.41 1.84
CA ASP A 610 -21.18 -20.01 2.76
C ASP A 610 -20.67 -20.21 4.21
N GLN A 611 -19.34 -20.31 4.44
CA GLN A 611 -18.74 -20.66 5.74
C GLN A 611 -18.11 -19.49 6.51
N GLY A 612 -18.20 -18.28 5.95
CA GLY A 612 -17.64 -17.05 6.51
C GLY A 612 -16.28 -16.69 5.91
N PRO A 613 -15.94 -15.39 5.87
CA PRO A 613 -14.89 -14.85 5.01
C PRO A 613 -13.48 -15.41 5.31
N THR A 614 -13.19 -15.79 6.56
CA THR A 614 -11.88 -16.32 6.95
C THR A 614 -11.65 -17.74 6.41
N LEU A 615 -12.55 -18.68 6.68
CA LEU A 615 -12.38 -20.07 6.24
C LEU A 615 -12.59 -20.20 4.74
N ASP A 616 -13.55 -19.46 4.17
CA ASP A 616 -13.80 -19.47 2.74
C ASP A 616 -12.57 -18.97 1.95
N SER A 617 -11.89 -17.92 2.44
CA SER A 617 -10.67 -17.42 1.79
C SER A 617 -9.50 -18.43 1.87
N LEU A 618 -9.27 -19.08 3.01
CA LEU A 618 -8.21 -20.10 3.11
C LEU A 618 -8.53 -21.32 2.24
N ASN A 619 -9.77 -21.82 2.31
CA ASN A 619 -10.23 -22.94 1.50
C ASN A 619 -10.09 -22.65 0.00
N PHE A 620 -10.46 -21.44 -0.42
CA PHE A 620 -10.27 -20.97 -1.79
C PHE A 620 -8.81 -20.93 -2.21
N ILE A 621 -7.91 -20.39 -1.37
CA ILE A 621 -6.47 -20.35 -1.65
C ILE A 621 -5.94 -21.77 -1.87
N VAL A 622 -6.18 -22.68 -0.91
CA VAL A 622 -5.67 -24.06 -0.97
C VAL A 622 -6.26 -24.81 -2.16
N THR A 623 -7.58 -24.75 -2.37
CA THR A 623 -8.24 -25.44 -3.48
C THR A 623 -7.74 -24.94 -4.84
N THR A 624 -7.56 -23.62 -4.98
CA THR A 624 -7.04 -23.05 -6.22
C THR A 624 -5.60 -23.48 -6.46
N LEU A 625 -4.73 -23.41 -5.45
CA LEU A 625 -3.34 -23.85 -5.56
C LEU A 625 -3.23 -25.37 -5.83
N ARG A 626 -4.09 -26.21 -5.25
CA ARG A 626 -4.19 -27.64 -5.58
C ARG A 626 -4.46 -27.86 -7.07
N SER A 627 -5.41 -27.11 -7.63
CA SER A 627 -5.72 -27.19 -9.07
C SER A 627 -4.56 -26.76 -9.96
N MET A 628 -3.68 -25.89 -9.44
CA MET A 628 -2.48 -25.42 -10.15
C MET A 628 -1.28 -26.35 -9.94
N ASN A 629 -1.28 -27.20 -8.91
CA ASN A 629 -0.22 -28.18 -8.63
C ASN A 629 -0.45 -29.52 -9.35
N ASP A 630 -1.21 -29.53 -10.45
CA ASP A 630 -1.33 -30.71 -11.30
C ASP A 630 0.06 -31.19 -11.76
N ASP A 631 0.28 -32.49 -11.75
CA ASP A 631 1.59 -33.13 -11.99
C ASP A 631 2.77 -32.50 -11.19
N SER A 632 2.52 -32.06 -9.95
CA SER A 632 3.51 -31.41 -9.06
C SER A 632 4.10 -30.12 -9.64
N ALA A 633 3.36 -29.39 -10.47
CA ALA A 633 3.87 -28.19 -11.16
C ALA A 633 4.34 -27.08 -10.20
N LEU A 634 3.62 -26.83 -9.09
CA LEU A 634 4.02 -25.82 -8.11
C LEU A 634 5.19 -26.28 -7.25
N GLU A 635 5.20 -27.54 -6.84
CA GLU A 635 6.34 -28.14 -6.11
C GLU A 635 7.62 -28.04 -6.93
N ASN A 636 7.56 -28.36 -8.23
CA ASN A 636 8.70 -28.26 -9.13
C ASN A 636 9.18 -26.81 -9.30
N LYS A 637 8.26 -25.83 -9.37
CA LYS A 637 8.61 -24.40 -9.42
C LYS A 637 9.25 -23.92 -8.13
N LEU A 638 8.74 -24.36 -6.98
CA LEU A 638 9.29 -24.02 -5.67
C LEU A 638 10.68 -24.66 -5.46
N ALA A 639 10.86 -25.90 -5.88
CA ALA A 639 12.17 -26.58 -5.85
C ALA A 639 13.20 -25.88 -6.77
N ALA A 640 12.76 -25.30 -7.88
CA ALA A 640 13.62 -24.52 -8.76
C ALA A 640 13.91 -23.10 -8.22
N ASN A 641 13.00 -22.56 -7.41
CA ASN A 641 13.10 -21.24 -6.81
C ASN A 641 12.28 -21.19 -5.51
N GLU A 642 12.95 -21.29 -4.37
CA GLU A 642 12.34 -21.28 -3.03
C GLU A 642 11.49 -20.01 -2.77
N ASN A 643 11.79 -18.92 -3.49
CA ASN A 643 11.08 -17.65 -3.39
C ASN A 643 9.94 -17.52 -4.40
N PHE A 644 9.52 -18.62 -5.03
CA PHE A 644 8.36 -18.63 -5.92
C PHE A 644 7.12 -18.12 -5.19
N SER A 645 6.29 -17.37 -5.90
CA SER A 645 5.12 -16.72 -5.31
C SER A 645 4.02 -16.59 -6.36
N VAL A 646 2.77 -16.68 -5.92
CA VAL A 646 1.60 -16.66 -6.81
C VAL A 646 0.85 -15.34 -6.63
N PRO A 647 0.61 -14.56 -7.69
CA PRO A 647 -0.16 -13.32 -7.59
C PRO A 647 -1.63 -13.58 -7.22
N ILE A 648 -2.12 -12.78 -6.28
CA ILE A 648 -3.52 -12.76 -5.87
C ILE A 648 -3.98 -11.30 -5.80
N GLN A 649 -5.21 -11.07 -6.24
CA GLN A 649 -5.87 -9.77 -6.24
C GLN A 649 -7.10 -9.86 -5.37
N THR A 650 -7.29 -8.93 -4.43
CA THR A 650 -8.46 -8.86 -3.56
C THR A 650 -9.09 -7.48 -3.61
N GLY A 651 -10.18 -7.32 -4.38
CA GLY A 651 -10.77 -6.01 -4.62
C GLY A 651 -9.74 -4.98 -5.12
N HIS A 652 -9.45 -3.98 -4.28
CA HIS A 652 -8.50 -2.89 -4.52
C HIS A 652 -7.04 -3.20 -4.14
N HIS A 653 -6.75 -4.43 -3.71
CA HIS A 653 -5.41 -4.85 -3.30
C HIS A 653 -4.86 -5.98 -4.16
N ALA A 654 -3.53 -6.10 -4.19
CA ALA A 654 -2.83 -7.21 -4.81
C ALA A 654 -1.62 -7.59 -3.96
N PHE A 655 -1.46 -8.89 -3.69
CA PHE A 655 -0.35 -9.43 -2.92
C PHE A 655 0.22 -10.69 -3.59
N LEU A 656 1.30 -11.21 -3.01
CA LEU A 656 1.98 -12.40 -3.49
C LEU A 656 1.83 -13.51 -2.45
N LEU A 657 1.14 -14.58 -2.83
CA LEU A 657 1.05 -15.78 -2.02
C LEU A 657 2.43 -16.43 -1.89
N LYS A 658 2.82 -16.73 -0.65
CA LYS A 658 4.06 -17.40 -0.30
C LYS A 658 3.77 -18.89 -0.12
N LEU A 659 4.42 -19.72 -0.92
CA LEU A 659 4.26 -21.17 -0.86
C LEU A 659 5.19 -21.75 0.20
N ASN A 660 4.95 -21.39 1.47
CA ASN A 660 5.71 -21.94 2.60
C ASN A 660 5.39 -23.42 2.81
N PRO A 661 6.21 -24.16 3.59
CA PRO A 661 5.98 -25.58 3.84
C PRO A 661 4.58 -25.90 4.40
N GLU A 662 4.04 -25.04 5.27
CA GLU A 662 2.73 -25.25 5.90
C GLU A 662 1.59 -25.12 4.88
N LEU A 663 1.60 -24.09 4.03
CA LEU A 663 0.62 -23.94 2.96
C LEU A 663 0.78 -25.05 1.93
N MET A 664 2.03 -25.38 1.57
CA MET A 664 2.32 -26.45 0.61
C MET A 664 1.87 -27.82 1.11
N ALA A 665 1.94 -28.11 2.41
CA ALA A 665 1.38 -29.33 2.98
C ALA A 665 -0.13 -29.45 2.70
N GLY A 666 -0.85 -28.33 2.77
CA GLY A 666 -2.26 -28.27 2.35
C GLY A 666 -2.44 -28.46 0.85
N VAL A 667 -1.57 -27.87 0.02
CA VAL A 667 -1.62 -27.96 -1.45
C VAL A 667 -1.28 -29.36 -1.97
N THR A 668 -0.42 -30.11 -1.28
CA THR A 668 0.02 -31.45 -1.71
C THR A 668 -0.72 -32.58 -1.02
N SER A 669 -1.57 -32.28 -0.02
CA SER A 669 -2.36 -33.30 0.68
C SER A 669 -3.43 -33.90 -0.25
N ASP A 670 -3.52 -35.23 -0.21
CA ASP A 670 -4.56 -36.02 -0.88
C ASP A 670 -5.93 -35.92 -0.16
N ASP A 671 -5.93 -35.45 1.09
CA ASP A 671 -7.12 -35.36 1.93
C ASP A 671 -7.99 -34.16 1.52
N GLY A 672 -9.28 -34.18 1.90
CA GLY A 672 -10.14 -33.00 1.67
C GLY A 672 -9.55 -31.77 2.37
N VAL A 673 -9.80 -30.56 1.83
CA VAL A 673 -9.30 -29.33 2.50
C VAL A 673 -9.81 -29.23 3.93
N SER A 674 -11.05 -29.67 4.20
CA SER A 674 -11.58 -29.76 5.56
C SER A 674 -10.79 -30.72 6.45
N ASP A 675 -10.36 -31.86 5.93
CA ASP A 675 -9.59 -32.85 6.69
C ASP A 675 -8.18 -32.30 6.98
N TRP A 676 -7.55 -31.66 6.00
CA TRP A 676 -6.28 -30.97 6.20
C TRP A 676 -6.39 -29.83 7.23
N LEU A 677 -7.48 -29.06 7.21
CA LEU A 677 -7.74 -28.02 8.21
C LEU A 677 -7.88 -28.63 9.60
N THR A 678 -8.59 -29.75 9.74
CA THR A 678 -8.67 -30.51 10.99
C THR A 678 -7.30 -31.03 11.46
N ASP A 679 -6.49 -31.58 10.57
CA ASP A 679 -5.15 -32.06 10.92
C ASP A 679 -4.19 -30.92 11.31
N THR A 680 -4.38 -29.74 10.70
CA THR A 680 -3.52 -28.56 10.91
C THR A 680 -3.94 -27.77 12.15
N PHE A 681 -5.24 -27.59 12.37
CA PHE A 681 -5.79 -26.70 13.38
C PHE A 681 -6.61 -27.42 14.47
N GLY A 682 -6.77 -28.73 14.38
CA GLY A 682 -7.56 -29.54 15.32
C GLY A 682 -9.04 -29.64 14.96
N ASP A 683 -9.75 -30.56 15.63
CA ASP A 683 -11.20 -30.72 15.50
C ASP A 683 -11.93 -29.46 15.98
N GLY A 684 -13.00 -29.06 15.27
CA GLY A 684 -13.85 -27.92 15.66
C GLY A 684 -13.20 -26.54 15.47
N TYR A 685 -12.20 -26.42 14.60
CA TYR A 685 -11.49 -25.17 14.28
C TYR A 685 -12.41 -24.02 13.79
N ASP A 686 -13.63 -24.34 13.34
CA ASP A 686 -14.64 -23.42 12.83
C ASP A 686 -15.64 -22.96 13.90
N LEU A 687 -15.93 -23.82 14.88
CA LEU A 687 -16.92 -23.56 15.93
C LEU A 687 -16.31 -22.98 17.21
N GLY A 688 -14.99 -23.12 17.38
CA GLY A 688 -14.29 -22.66 18.57
C GLY A 688 -14.47 -23.62 19.73
N VAL A 689 -13.49 -24.51 19.86
CA VAL A 689 -13.23 -25.49 20.92
C VAL A 689 -14.16 -26.72 21.01
N ASP A 690 -13.50 -27.89 20.92
CA ASP A 690 -13.71 -29.06 21.81
C ASP A 690 -12.51 -29.36 22.76
N ASN A 691 -11.39 -28.60 22.73
CA ASN A 691 -10.17 -28.80 23.53
C ASN A 691 -9.77 -27.65 24.51
N ILE A 692 -10.67 -27.15 25.38
CA ILE A 692 -10.30 -26.22 26.49
C ILE A 692 -9.33 -26.89 27.49
N ASP A 693 -9.30 -28.22 27.48
CA ASP A 693 -8.41 -29.04 28.33
C ASP A 693 -6.92 -28.89 27.99
N ASP A 694 -6.58 -28.34 26.82
CA ASP A 694 -5.19 -28.16 26.38
C ASP A 694 -4.51 -26.90 26.98
N PHE A 695 -5.25 -26.06 27.70
CA PHE A 695 -4.69 -24.90 28.38
C PHE A 695 -3.98 -25.35 29.68
N GLY A 696 -2.86 -24.69 29.97
CA GLY A 696 -2.10 -25.00 31.18
C GLY A 696 -2.89 -24.68 32.45
N THR A 697 -2.56 -25.40 33.52
CA THR A 697 -3.14 -25.17 34.85
C THR A 697 -2.09 -24.61 35.81
N GLY A 698 -2.55 -23.99 36.90
CA GLY A 698 -1.64 -23.47 37.93
C GLY A 698 -2.37 -22.93 39.15
N THR A 699 -1.61 -22.47 40.13
CA THR A 699 -2.18 -21.92 41.35
C THR A 699 -2.87 -20.58 41.07
N ARG A 700 -3.75 -20.14 41.98
CA ARG A 700 -4.32 -18.78 41.94
C ARG A 700 -3.27 -17.69 41.84
N SER A 701 -2.15 -17.85 42.54
CA SER A 701 -1.04 -16.89 42.49
C SER A 701 -0.44 -16.85 41.09
N ASP A 702 -0.30 -18.01 40.43
CA ASP A 702 0.18 -18.11 39.06
C ASP A 702 -0.83 -17.47 38.09
N MET A 703 -2.12 -17.79 38.20
CA MET A 703 -3.18 -17.19 37.37
C MET A 703 -3.25 -15.67 37.50
N LEU A 704 -3.08 -15.14 38.71
CA LEU A 704 -3.00 -13.69 38.93
C LEU A 704 -1.74 -13.09 38.29
N GLY A 705 -0.61 -13.80 38.37
CA GLY A 705 0.63 -13.45 37.69
C GLY A 705 0.45 -13.39 36.17
N TYR A 706 -0.11 -14.44 35.58
CA TYR A 706 -0.37 -14.53 34.15
C TYR A 706 -1.42 -13.52 33.69
N ALA A 707 -2.51 -13.32 34.44
CA ALA A 707 -3.49 -12.29 34.14
C ALA A 707 -2.85 -10.90 34.13
N ARG A 708 -1.95 -10.59 35.07
CA ARG A 708 -1.19 -9.33 35.05
C ARG A 708 -0.30 -9.22 33.83
N THR A 709 0.34 -10.30 33.40
CA THR A 709 1.12 -10.34 32.16
C THR A 709 0.25 -10.02 30.95
N VAL A 710 -0.90 -10.70 30.81
CA VAL A 710 -1.84 -10.46 29.69
C VAL A 710 -2.37 -9.03 29.72
N LEU A 711 -2.79 -8.54 30.88
CA LEU A 711 -3.31 -7.17 31.05
C LEU A 711 -2.24 -6.10 30.79
N ALA A 712 -0.97 -6.37 31.09
CA ALA A 712 0.14 -5.46 30.77
C ALA A 712 0.37 -5.34 29.25
N ASN A 713 0.10 -6.43 28.51
CA ASN A 713 0.23 -6.50 27.06
C ASN A 713 -1.04 -6.10 26.29
N LEU A 714 -2.15 -5.78 26.97
CA LEU A 714 -3.31 -5.19 26.31
C LEU A 714 -2.91 -3.89 25.60
N PRO A 715 -3.32 -3.69 24.34
CA PRO A 715 -3.02 -2.46 23.61
C PRO A 715 -3.61 -1.23 24.32
N ASP A 716 -2.95 -0.08 24.18
CA ASP A 716 -3.33 1.16 24.85
C ASP A 716 -4.67 1.71 24.34
N ILE A 717 -5.74 1.43 25.09
CA ILE A 717 -7.06 2.04 24.85
C ILE A 717 -7.22 3.29 25.73
N THR A 718 -7.04 3.15 27.05
CA THR A 718 -6.87 4.24 28.04
C THR A 718 -6.31 3.67 29.35
N ASP A 719 -5.66 4.49 30.19
CA ASP A 719 -5.25 4.09 31.54
C ASP A 719 -6.45 3.68 32.41
N ASP A 720 -7.58 4.39 32.27
CA ASP A 720 -8.83 4.09 32.97
C ASP A 720 -9.38 2.71 32.58
N PHE A 721 -9.32 2.36 31.29
CA PHE A 721 -9.69 1.03 30.81
C PHE A 721 -8.81 -0.03 31.47
N LYS A 722 -7.49 0.08 31.35
CA LYS A 722 -6.56 -0.91 31.92
C LYS A 722 -6.75 -1.06 33.43
N ALA A 723 -6.91 0.05 34.15
CA ALA A 723 -7.17 0.04 35.59
C ALA A 723 -8.52 -0.63 35.95
N ASN A 724 -9.59 -0.36 35.19
CA ASN A 724 -10.91 -0.94 35.43
C ASN A 724 -10.93 -2.46 35.17
N ILE A 725 -10.38 -2.87 34.01
CA ILE A 725 -10.27 -4.29 33.65
C ILE A 725 -9.41 -5.02 34.68
N LYS A 726 -8.23 -4.46 35.01
CA LYS A 726 -7.34 -5.04 36.03
C LYS A 726 -8.05 -5.22 37.37
N ALA A 727 -8.71 -4.18 37.90
CA ALA A 727 -9.40 -4.27 39.18
C ALA A 727 -10.50 -5.34 39.16
N LYS A 728 -11.26 -5.46 38.06
CA LYS A 728 -12.30 -6.48 37.90
C LYS A 728 -11.73 -7.89 37.80
N VAL A 729 -10.67 -8.08 37.03
CA VAL A 729 -10.01 -9.38 36.82
C VAL A 729 -9.31 -9.84 38.10
N GLU A 730 -8.53 -8.97 38.74
CA GLU A 730 -7.88 -9.29 40.03
C GLU A 730 -8.92 -9.60 41.11
N HIS A 731 -10.04 -8.88 41.12
CA HIS A 731 -11.15 -9.19 42.02
C HIS A 731 -11.77 -10.55 41.70
N ALA A 732 -12.10 -10.84 40.43
CA ALA A 732 -12.69 -12.11 40.02
C ALA A 732 -11.77 -13.30 40.36
N ILE A 733 -10.49 -13.24 40.00
CA ILE A 733 -9.50 -14.28 40.31
C ILE A 733 -9.29 -14.41 41.83
N SER A 734 -9.38 -13.33 42.59
CA SER A 734 -9.28 -13.40 44.06
C SER A 734 -10.46 -14.11 44.73
N LEU A 735 -11.62 -14.16 44.03
CA LEU A 735 -12.84 -14.82 44.46
C LEU A 735 -12.91 -16.29 44.06
N GLU A 736 -11.99 -16.79 43.23
CA GLU A 736 -11.86 -18.24 43.02
C GLU A 736 -11.60 -18.87 44.37
N ASP A 737 -12.37 -19.88 44.78
CA ASP A 737 -12.36 -20.32 46.18
C ASP A 737 -11.30 -21.39 46.48
N ASP A 738 -10.75 -22.06 45.47
CA ASP A 738 -9.75 -23.12 45.68
C ASP A 738 -8.33 -22.56 45.70
N VAL A 739 -7.65 -22.78 46.83
CA VAL A 739 -6.22 -22.48 47.01
C VAL A 739 -5.39 -23.70 46.58
N ASP A 740 -6.02 -24.86 46.43
CA ASP A 740 -5.39 -26.16 46.28
C ASP A 740 -5.70 -26.90 44.96
N ASP A 741 -6.63 -26.40 44.13
CA ASP A 741 -6.90 -26.96 42.80
C ASP A 741 -6.09 -26.26 41.72
N ASP A 742 -5.62 -27.05 40.75
CA ASP A 742 -4.98 -26.62 39.52
C ASP A 742 -6.02 -25.88 38.66
N LEU A 743 -6.02 -24.54 38.73
CA LEU A 743 -6.95 -23.68 38.00
C LEU A 743 -6.61 -23.68 36.52
N ASN A 744 -7.61 -23.89 35.66
CA ASN A 744 -7.44 -23.78 34.22
C ASN A 744 -7.23 -22.30 33.83
N PHE A 745 -6.18 -22.04 33.04
CA PHE A 745 -5.83 -20.69 32.60
C PHE A 745 -6.94 -20.04 31.75
N HIS A 746 -7.63 -20.81 30.91
CA HIS A 746 -8.72 -20.31 30.07
C HIS A 746 -9.88 -19.80 30.94
N ASP A 747 -10.41 -20.66 31.80
CA ASP A 747 -11.57 -20.35 32.64
C ASP A 747 -11.30 -19.16 33.59
N VAL A 748 -10.11 -19.14 34.20
CA VAL A 748 -9.79 -18.17 35.25
C VAL A 748 -9.22 -16.87 34.70
N VAL A 749 -8.41 -16.91 33.65
CA VAL A 749 -7.76 -15.70 33.13
C VAL A 749 -8.50 -15.17 31.90
N ILE A 750 -8.67 -16.00 30.87
CA ILE A 750 -9.22 -15.56 29.58
C ILE A 750 -10.67 -15.10 29.73
N ASP A 751 -11.52 -15.92 30.35
CA ASP A 751 -12.94 -15.62 30.50
C ASP A 751 -13.22 -14.42 31.43
N ASN A 752 -12.43 -14.28 32.50
CA ASN A 752 -12.54 -13.11 33.38
C ASN A 752 -12.11 -11.81 32.69
N ILE A 753 -11.03 -11.83 31.90
CA ILE A 753 -10.61 -10.66 31.11
C ILE A 753 -11.69 -10.31 30.08
N LYS A 754 -12.18 -11.29 29.32
CA LYS A 754 -13.25 -11.11 28.33
C LYS A 754 -14.52 -10.51 28.94
N SER A 755 -14.99 -11.08 30.05
CA SER A 755 -16.17 -10.61 30.79
C SER A 755 -15.99 -9.18 31.30
N ALA A 756 -14.80 -8.84 31.79
CA ALA A 756 -14.49 -7.49 32.24
C ALA A 756 -14.51 -6.49 31.07
N MET A 757 -13.94 -6.86 29.91
CA MET A 757 -13.87 -6.02 28.71
C MET A 757 -15.25 -5.77 28.11
N ASP A 758 -16.05 -6.83 27.94
CA ASP A 758 -17.44 -6.72 27.48
C ASP A 758 -18.27 -5.77 28.36
N LYS A 759 -18.22 -5.97 29.68
CA LYS A 759 -18.89 -5.07 30.64
C LYS A 759 -18.40 -3.63 30.52
N TYR A 760 -17.11 -3.42 30.31
CA TYR A 760 -16.57 -2.08 30.11
C TYR A 760 -17.12 -1.45 28.83
N PHE A 761 -17.08 -2.12 27.68
CA PHE A 761 -17.57 -1.56 26.42
C PHE A 761 -19.08 -1.29 26.44
N LYS A 762 -19.87 -2.19 27.05
CA LYS A 762 -21.30 -1.96 27.29
C LYS A 762 -21.54 -0.73 28.18
N GLN A 763 -20.80 -0.59 29.27
CA GLN A 763 -20.93 0.57 30.17
C GLN A 763 -20.48 1.88 29.50
N TYR A 764 -19.33 1.86 28.83
CA TYR A 764 -18.78 3.00 28.10
C TYR A 764 -19.76 3.48 27.01
N SER A 765 -20.38 2.53 26.31
CA SER A 765 -21.46 2.80 25.37
C SER A 765 -22.64 3.51 26.03
N ILE A 766 -23.16 2.98 27.14
CA ILE A 766 -24.28 3.57 27.87
C ILE A 766 -23.95 4.99 28.33
N ASP A 767 -22.82 5.17 29.01
CA ASP A 767 -22.42 6.44 29.62
C ASP A 767 -22.15 7.53 28.58
N ARG A 768 -21.70 7.13 27.38
CA ARG A 768 -21.37 8.08 26.31
C ARG A 768 -22.41 8.15 25.20
N SER A 769 -23.42 7.27 25.15
CA SER A 769 -24.50 7.32 24.14
C SER A 769 -25.30 8.64 24.17
N ALA A 770 -25.35 9.32 25.32
CA ALA A 770 -26.02 10.61 25.44
C ALA A 770 -25.27 11.77 24.75
N ASN A 771 -23.99 11.61 24.39
CA ASN A 771 -23.14 12.67 23.81
C ASN A 771 -22.07 12.20 22.79
N SER A 772 -21.99 10.91 22.43
CA SER A 772 -20.89 10.36 21.61
C SER A 772 -21.30 9.94 20.20
N LYS A 773 -20.31 10.00 19.31
CA LYS A 773 -20.37 9.71 17.88
C LYS A 773 -20.26 8.21 17.55
N LEU A 774 -20.35 7.30 18.53
CA LEU A 774 -20.25 5.86 18.23
C LEU A 774 -21.59 5.34 17.70
N SER A 775 -21.56 4.76 16.50
CA SER A 775 -22.75 4.22 15.84
C SER A 775 -23.22 2.91 16.47
N VAL A 776 -24.51 2.58 16.31
CA VAL A 776 -25.10 1.29 16.74
C VAL A 776 -24.31 0.08 16.22
N ASN A 777 -23.72 0.18 15.03
CA ASN A 777 -22.87 -0.87 14.44
C ASN A 777 -21.52 -1.04 15.18
N GLN A 778 -20.96 0.04 15.72
CA GLN A 778 -19.76 -0.06 16.57
C GLN A 778 -20.08 -0.71 17.91
N LEU A 779 -21.33 -0.60 18.38
CA LEU A 779 -21.80 -1.22 19.62
C LEU A 779 -22.11 -2.71 19.44
N SER A 780 -22.70 -3.10 18.32
CA SER A 780 -22.94 -4.51 17.97
C SER A 780 -21.66 -5.32 17.79
N ASN A 781 -20.52 -4.65 17.56
CA ASN A 781 -19.23 -5.30 17.30
C ASN A 781 -18.29 -5.27 18.51
N SER A 782 -18.77 -4.89 19.69
CA SER A 782 -17.95 -4.81 20.91
C SER A 782 -17.39 -6.16 21.37
N ASP A 783 -18.11 -7.26 21.11
CA ASP A 783 -17.64 -8.63 21.38
C ASP A 783 -16.47 -9.02 20.48
N HIS A 784 -16.54 -8.69 19.18
CA HIS A 784 -15.44 -8.89 18.22
C HIS A 784 -14.21 -8.09 18.62
N LEU A 785 -14.40 -6.81 18.93
CA LEU A 785 -13.30 -5.96 19.39
C LEU A 785 -12.66 -6.51 20.67
N SER A 786 -13.46 -6.96 21.65
CA SER A 786 -12.92 -7.54 22.89
C SER A 786 -12.14 -8.82 22.64
N SER A 787 -12.63 -9.67 21.73
CA SER A 787 -11.96 -10.91 21.33
C SER A 787 -10.61 -10.62 20.67
N ASP A 788 -10.58 -9.73 19.69
CA ASP A 788 -9.36 -9.45 18.93
C ASP A 788 -8.28 -8.78 19.78
N LEU A 789 -8.67 -7.87 20.68
CA LEU A 789 -7.74 -7.24 21.64
C LEU A 789 -7.17 -8.23 22.65
N LEU A 790 -7.97 -9.23 23.06
CA LEU A 790 -7.52 -10.28 23.98
C LEU A 790 -6.58 -11.26 23.26
N ASP A 791 -6.91 -11.68 22.04
CA ASP A 791 -6.03 -12.52 21.22
C ASP A 791 -4.67 -11.86 21.01
N GLU A 792 -4.63 -10.57 20.66
CA GLU A 792 -3.40 -9.79 20.52
C GLU A 792 -2.57 -9.78 21.81
N ALA A 793 -3.21 -9.58 22.97
CA ALA A 793 -2.54 -9.58 24.26
C ALA A 793 -2.01 -10.97 24.63
N LEU A 794 -2.75 -12.04 24.31
CA LEU A 794 -2.33 -13.42 24.56
C LEU A 794 -1.13 -13.81 23.68
N TRP A 795 -1.14 -13.46 22.38
CA TRP A 795 0.02 -13.69 21.50
C TRP A 795 1.27 -12.97 21.99
N LYS A 796 1.17 -11.69 22.37
CA LYS A 796 2.30 -10.93 22.94
C LYS A 796 2.79 -11.48 24.28
N SER A 797 1.92 -12.16 25.02
CA SER A 797 2.26 -12.75 26.32
C SER A 797 2.85 -14.15 26.21
N ARG A 798 2.83 -14.76 25.03
CA ARG A 798 3.10 -16.19 24.82
C ARG A 798 4.42 -16.66 25.43
N ASP A 799 5.51 -15.95 25.20
CA ASP A 799 6.83 -16.31 25.75
C ASP A 799 6.86 -16.30 27.29
N SER A 800 6.04 -15.44 27.90
CA SER A 800 5.90 -15.35 29.36
C SER A 800 4.89 -16.34 29.93
N LEU A 801 3.93 -16.77 29.12
CA LEU A 801 2.89 -17.73 29.47
C LEU A 801 3.37 -19.18 29.30
N GLY A 802 4.39 -19.44 28.49
CA GLY A 802 4.95 -20.76 28.29
C GLY A 802 3.90 -21.74 27.75
N ASN A 803 3.67 -22.84 28.47
CA ASN A 803 2.70 -23.88 28.12
C ASN A 803 1.26 -23.57 28.56
N MET A 804 0.97 -22.35 29.04
CA MET A 804 -0.40 -21.97 29.38
C MET A 804 -1.29 -21.78 28.14
N LEU A 805 -0.69 -21.58 26.97
CA LEU A 805 -1.39 -21.50 25.68
C LEU A 805 -1.06 -22.73 24.83
N PRO A 806 -2.02 -23.26 24.06
CA PRO A 806 -1.76 -24.34 23.11
C PRO A 806 -0.77 -23.90 22.03
N ASP A 807 -0.02 -24.85 21.48
CA ASP A 807 0.89 -24.61 20.36
C ASP A 807 0.14 -23.98 19.19
N ALA A 808 0.62 -22.83 18.70
CA ALA A 808 0.01 -22.16 17.57
C ALA A 808 0.52 -22.83 16.30
N VAL A 809 -0.40 -23.42 15.56
CA VAL A 809 -0.17 -23.70 14.14
C VAL A 809 -0.57 -22.46 13.37
N THR A 810 0.38 -21.93 12.62
CA THR A 810 0.21 -20.70 11.85
C THR A 810 0.59 -20.97 10.40
N VAL A 811 -0.38 -20.83 9.50
CA VAL A 811 -0.18 -20.97 8.06
C VAL A 811 0.01 -19.58 7.47
N VAL A 812 1.26 -19.19 7.23
CA VAL A 812 1.59 -17.95 6.52
C VAL A 812 1.23 -18.12 5.04
N VAL A 813 0.36 -17.25 4.53
CA VAL A 813 -0.15 -17.35 3.15
C VAL A 813 0.39 -16.29 2.23
N ALA A 814 0.77 -15.12 2.76
CA ALA A 814 1.23 -14.01 1.93
C ALA A 814 2.15 -13.07 2.68
N ASP A 815 2.97 -12.40 1.91
CA ASP A 815 3.72 -11.21 2.32
C ASP A 815 2.87 -9.99 1.91
N THR A 816 2.55 -9.10 2.86
CA THR A 816 1.48 -8.13 2.67
C THR A 816 1.83 -6.97 1.75
N ASN A 817 3.00 -6.95 1.09
CA ASN A 817 3.58 -5.81 0.34
C ASN A 817 3.55 -4.40 1.00
N TRP A 818 2.95 -4.25 2.19
CA TRP A 818 2.78 -3.09 3.10
C TRP A 818 3.51 -3.24 4.44
N GLY A 819 4.02 -2.15 5.04
CA GLY A 819 4.74 -2.16 6.33
C GLY A 819 5.85 -1.10 6.43
N THR A 820 6.26 -0.68 7.64
CA THR A 820 7.27 0.37 7.92
C THR A 820 8.64 -0.17 8.32
N GLY A 821 9.71 0.14 7.57
CA GLY A 821 11.09 -0.24 7.92
C GLY A 821 11.35 -1.73 8.05
N ASP A 822 11.88 -2.16 9.18
CA ASP A 822 12.10 -3.59 9.43
C ASP A 822 10.78 -4.35 9.65
N ASN A 823 9.64 -3.66 9.83
CA ASN A 823 8.34 -4.25 10.17
C ASN A 823 7.68 -4.94 8.96
N HIS A 824 8.27 -6.06 8.56
CA HIS A 824 7.61 -7.10 7.77
C HIS A 824 6.23 -7.35 8.30
N LYS A 825 5.26 -7.42 7.41
CA LYS A 825 3.95 -7.91 7.75
C LYS A 825 3.62 -9.09 6.86
N GLN A 826 3.20 -10.17 7.48
CA GLN A 826 2.76 -11.38 6.81
C GLN A 826 1.28 -11.59 7.10
N PHE A 827 0.53 -12.00 6.09
CA PHE A 827 -0.81 -12.52 6.31
C PHE A 827 -0.73 -14.00 6.57
N ALA A 828 -1.43 -14.42 7.61
CA ALA A 828 -1.49 -15.81 8.02
C ALA A 828 -2.87 -16.16 8.54
N TYR A 829 -3.10 -17.48 8.63
CA TYR A 829 -4.22 -18.05 9.36
C TYR A 829 -3.66 -18.79 10.56
N THR A 830 -4.22 -18.52 11.74
CA THR A 830 -3.80 -19.13 12.99
C THR A 830 -5.00 -19.40 13.87
N LEU A 831 -4.86 -20.32 14.82
CA LEU A 831 -5.83 -20.48 15.88
C LEU A 831 -5.81 -19.28 16.83
N SER A 832 -7.00 -18.78 17.15
CA SER A 832 -7.20 -17.86 18.25
C SER A 832 -6.77 -18.54 19.56
N PRO A 833 -5.83 -17.96 20.33
CA PRO A 833 -5.46 -18.48 21.64
C PRO A 833 -6.60 -18.33 22.65
N GLN A 834 -7.63 -17.53 22.36
CA GLN A 834 -8.81 -17.40 23.20
C GLN A 834 -9.82 -18.53 23.00
N ASN A 835 -10.10 -18.92 21.76
CA ASN A 835 -11.25 -19.79 21.49
C ASN A 835 -11.00 -20.86 20.43
N SER A 836 -9.76 -21.03 19.99
CA SER A 836 -9.38 -22.03 18.98
C SER A 836 -10.17 -21.94 17.67
N THR A 837 -10.72 -20.76 17.34
CA THR A 837 -11.25 -20.50 16.00
C THR A 837 -10.12 -20.06 15.07
N VAL A 838 -10.18 -20.43 13.79
CA VAL A 838 -9.24 -19.91 12.80
C VAL A 838 -9.47 -18.41 12.60
N LYS A 839 -8.41 -17.63 12.78
CA LYS A 839 -8.38 -16.18 12.59
C LYS A 839 -7.47 -15.84 11.43
N PHE A 840 -7.89 -14.85 10.64
CA PHE A 840 -7.00 -14.16 9.73
C PHE A 840 -6.19 -13.13 10.51
N VAL A 841 -4.87 -13.25 10.47
CA VAL A 841 -3.96 -12.41 11.24
C VAL A 841 -2.92 -11.76 10.36
N GLN A 842 -2.43 -10.63 10.85
CA GLN A 842 -1.23 -10.00 10.36
C GLN A 842 -0.12 -10.19 11.40
N ILE A 843 0.99 -10.79 10.99
CA ILE A 843 2.17 -11.05 11.82
C ILE A 843 3.22 -10.02 11.48
N ASP A 844 3.77 -9.32 12.47
CA ASP A 844 4.89 -8.42 12.26
C ASP A 844 6.26 -9.14 12.29
N GLU A 845 7.34 -8.40 12.08
CA GLU A 845 8.70 -8.92 12.05
C GLU A 845 9.20 -9.54 13.38
N HIS A 846 8.54 -9.18 14.48
CA HIS A 846 8.82 -9.67 15.82
C HIS A 846 7.93 -10.88 16.17
N GLY A 847 7.11 -11.33 15.22
CA GLY A 847 6.15 -12.40 15.43
C GLY A 847 4.88 -11.94 16.15
N ALA A 848 4.72 -10.64 16.40
CA ALA A 848 3.50 -10.15 17.06
C ALA A 848 2.34 -10.21 16.08
N MET A 849 1.27 -10.87 16.50
CA MET A 849 0.09 -11.12 15.67
C MET A 849 -1.00 -10.12 16.02
N THR A 850 -1.71 -9.64 14.99
CA THR A 850 -2.90 -8.78 15.13
C THR A 850 -4.02 -9.34 14.26
N THR A 851 -5.20 -9.54 14.84
CA THR A 851 -6.36 -10.04 14.08
C THR A 851 -6.81 -9.01 13.04
N LYS A 852 -7.22 -9.50 11.88
CA LYS A 852 -7.77 -8.70 10.77
C LYS A 852 -9.14 -9.26 10.37
N ASP A 853 -10.01 -8.35 9.97
CA ASP A 853 -11.30 -8.72 9.41
C ASP A 853 -11.10 -9.25 7.99
N ALA A 854 -11.25 -10.56 7.80
CA ALA A 854 -11.01 -11.20 6.51
C ALA A 854 -11.89 -10.63 5.38
N ASP A 855 -13.13 -10.21 5.66
CA ASP A 855 -14.06 -9.61 4.69
C ASP A 855 -13.58 -8.26 4.12
N LYS A 856 -12.73 -7.52 4.84
CA LYS A 856 -12.08 -6.32 4.31
C LYS A 856 -10.99 -6.64 3.31
N TRP A 857 -10.38 -7.81 3.47
CA TRP A 857 -9.24 -8.24 2.65
C TRP A 857 -9.64 -9.21 1.55
N PHE A 858 -10.76 -9.91 1.70
CA PHE A 858 -11.24 -10.95 0.80
C PHE A 858 -12.72 -10.70 0.52
N SER A 859 -13.05 -10.45 -0.74
CA SER A 859 -14.43 -10.34 -1.24
C SER A 859 -14.70 -11.34 -2.36
N GLU A 860 -15.93 -11.43 -2.85
CA GLU A 860 -16.32 -12.22 -4.04
C GLU A 860 -15.44 -11.89 -5.27
N SER A 861 -14.91 -10.66 -5.34
CA SER A 861 -14.02 -10.21 -6.41
C SER A 861 -12.57 -10.71 -6.27
N THR A 862 -12.23 -11.32 -5.13
CA THR A 862 -10.93 -11.93 -4.88
C THR A 862 -10.61 -12.94 -5.96
N SER A 863 -9.40 -12.89 -6.49
CA SER A 863 -8.97 -13.82 -7.52
C SER A 863 -7.48 -14.16 -7.46
N ILE A 864 -7.16 -15.41 -7.74
CA ILE A 864 -5.78 -15.91 -7.91
C ILE A 864 -5.53 -16.09 -9.40
N LEU A 865 -4.36 -15.65 -9.87
CA LEU A 865 -3.97 -15.84 -11.27
C LEU A 865 -3.44 -17.26 -11.47
N THR A 866 -4.03 -18.00 -12.41
CA THR A 866 -3.80 -19.45 -12.53
C THR A 866 -2.93 -19.88 -13.71
N ASP A 867 -2.90 -19.12 -14.81
CA ASP A 867 -1.97 -19.43 -15.91
C ASP A 867 -0.56 -18.93 -15.59
N MET A 868 0.21 -19.76 -14.88
CA MET A 868 1.60 -19.48 -14.52
C MET A 868 2.61 -19.99 -15.56
N SER A 869 2.17 -20.66 -16.62
CA SER A 869 3.05 -21.29 -17.61
C SER A 869 3.83 -20.26 -18.41
N GLN A 870 3.20 -19.10 -18.65
CA GLN A 870 3.76 -17.99 -19.41
C GLN A 870 4.74 -17.13 -18.57
N TYR A 871 4.76 -17.31 -17.24
CA TYR A 871 5.63 -16.53 -16.33
C TYR A 871 6.88 -17.25 -15.85
N SER A 872 6.98 -18.57 -16.01
CA SER A 872 8.22 -19.32 -15.67
C SER A 872 9.38 -19.01 -16.60
#